data_AF-A0A6B2KZ58-F1
#
_entry.id   AF-A0A6B2KZ58-F1
#
_cell.length_a   1.000
_cell.length_b   1.000
_cell.length_c   1.000
_cell.angle_alpha   90.00
_cell.angle_beta   90.00
_cell.angle_gamma   90.00
#
_symmetry.space_group_name_H-M   'P 1'
#
loop_
_entity.id
_entity.type
_entity.pdbx_description
1 polymer ?
#
loop_
_entity_poly.entity_id
_entity_poly.type
_entity_poly.pdbx_seq_one_letter_code
_entity_poly.pdbx_strand_id
1 'polypeptide(L)'
;MIIIFVLYNAIYVPLRLGFSDKFESRFNVVWYFIDYLGDFFFLLDLFIRCRVPFLEGGFQVRDSKLMAKHYAHGWLIPDAIGSIPFDLIIWNSQTHYILRLFRLMRIPHAYRYFNRFELHSIYEPYVVLAKVFGLALYFIHLTACGYFCMVHYQGFGSTPLMPPVEAAHWPFDEQYLRAIWWGTHVITRFAGTVNDPKTVLEMAVITPMALFAFFGTTLIIGVVIETLSHFGEQKKKFTLQILRLKNFMKTKNLPPDLKHRIIQYYEHIWSRKQGGDDDIVMNSLPSMFRMEVCLHLNGEILHKVPLFQESSPGFIKLVASQLTPQIYAPGDVIMEADETGDEMYFITKGSVNIITKNNEIVKTLGEAEFFGETALLIDGPHPFSAHAETWCDVFVLNRQGLTIVLHHFPDQAEKLKKVAEFRVSLHLLSKIIKKELFFKIFNEKTQDLIVEAFKTKDYAKGDMVIATGAPVDKFYFVASGEIKIMAKDKSTDFIERGSFFGENQFTMSLMNLQQQRECTSSSYTLRVQSNQAIVMWIEIKDLMQILDQYPDQKESLMTKLNVNVSLKKTVSRHKAKLRSQVSGIFDQITSLSLSHSSFSTKKKMARPARKEPIVPVKPVSEWMTKLEELSESLHELESENYSQALETLMQIQQHLFYKATKQ
;
A
#
# COMPACT_ATOMS: atom_id res chain seq x y z
N MET A 1 18.32 -7.62 48.67
CA MET A 1 19.10 -7.77 49.92
C MET A 1 20.59 -7.94 49.67
N ILE A 2 21.06 -9.02 49.03
CA ILE A 2 22.51 -9.25 48.79
C ILE A 2 23.20 -8.03 48.14
N ILE A 3 22.64 -7.47 47.07
CA ILE A 3 23.22 -6.30 46.37
C ILE A 3 23.33 -5.08 47.30
N ILE A 4 22.35 -4.87 48.18
CA ILE A 4 22.36 -3.75 49.14
C ILE A 4 23.56 -3.91 50.07
N PHE A 5 23.80 -5.11 50.61
CA PHE A 5 24.96 -5.39 51.46
C PHE A 5 26.29 -5.37 50.70
N VAL A 6 26.32 -5.74 49.42
CA VAL A 6 27.54 -5.59 48.59
C VAL A 6 27.87 -4.11 48.38
N LEU A 7 26.87 -3.27 48.07
CA LEU A 7 27.06 -1.82 47.91
C LEU A 7 27.43 -1.14 49.24
N TYR A 8 26.79 -1.56 50.34
CA TYR A 8 27.16 -1.15 51.69
C TYR A 8 28.63 -1.47 51.97
N ASN A 9 29.07 -2.72 51.77
CA ASN A 9 30.47 -3.09 52.00
C ASN A 9 31.45 -2.35 51.07
N ALA A 10 31.06 -2.10 49.82
CA ALA A 10 31.87 -1.32 48.89
C ALA A 10 32.15 0.10 49.40
N ILE A 11 31.18 0.75 50.04
CA ILE A 11 31.34 2.10 50.60
C ILE A 11 31.97 2.07 52.01
N TYR A 12 31.49 1.19 52.89
CA TYR A 12 31.86 1.24 54.31
C TYR A 12 33.23 0.63 54.61
N VAL A 13 33.69 -0.37 53.85
CA VAL A 13 35.00 -0.99 54.09
C VAL A 13 36.15 0.00 53.83
N PRO A 14 36.22 0.70 52.67
CA PRO A 14 37.23 1.74 52.44
C PRO A 14 37.12 2.89 53.44
N LEU A 15 35.90 3.29 53.80
CA LEU A 15 35.68 4.37 54.76
C LEU A 15 36.26 4.03 56.14
N ARG A 16 36.04 2.80 56.64
CA ARG A 16 36.58 2.35 57.92
C ARG A 16 38.10 2.22 57.91
N LEU A 17 38.68 1.83 56.76
CA LEU A 17 40.13 1.79 56.57
C LEU A 17 40.76 3.18 56.62
N GLY A 18 40.10 4.19 56.05
CA GLY A 18 40.61 5.57 56.00
C GLY A 18 40.36 6.40 57.25
N PHE A 19 39.28 6.14 58.00
CA PHE A 19 38.80 7.01 59.09
C PHE A 19 38.55 6.26 60.41
N SER A 20 39.33 5.20 60.69
CA SER A 20 39.16 4.28 61.83
C SER A 20 38.91 4.98 63.17
N ASP A 21 39.73 5.99 63.49
CA ASP A 21 39.82 6.58 64.82
C ASP A 21 38.56 7.36 65.23
N LYS A 22 37.83 7.92 64.26
CA LYS A 22 36.63 8.72 64.51
C LYS A 22 35.35 7.96 64.28
N PHE A 23 35.36 7.04 63.32
CA PHE A 23 34.18 6.29 62.92
C PHE A 23 33.69 5.33 64.01
N GLU A 24 34.60 4.74 64.78
CA GLU A 24 34.25 3.80 65.84
C GLU A 24 33.68 4.48 67.11
N SER A 25 34.07 5.73 67.39
CA SER A 25 33.76 6.38 68.68
C SER A 25 32.28 6.69 68.97
N ARG A 26 31.41 6.80 67.95
CA ARG A 26 30.05 7.37 68.12
C ARG A 26 28.88 6.39 67.92
N PHE A 27 29.04 5.32 67.14
CA PHE A 27 27.94 4.40 66.75
C PHE A 27 28.33 2.91 66.59
N ASN A 28 29.36 2.45 67.31
CA ASN A 28 29.95 1.10 67.12
C ASN A 28 28.94 -0.06 67.06
N VAL A 29 28.02 -0.16 68.02
CA VAL A 29 27.11 -1.31 68.14
C VAL A 29 26.19 -1.47 66.93
N VAL A 30 25.69 -0.35 66.38
CA VAL A 30 24.75 -0.36 65.24
C VAL A 30 25.46 -0.82 63.97
N TRP A 31 26.69 -0.36 63.73
CA TRP A 31 27.45 -0.77 62.54
C TRP A 31 27.83 -2.24 62.58
N TYR A 32 28.33 -2.74 63.72
CA TYR A 32 28.62 -4.17 63.87
C TYR A 32 27.35 -5.03 63.67
N PHE A 33 26.19 -4.58 64.18
CA PHE A 33 24.93 -5.27 63.92
C PHE A 33 24.61 -5.35 62.42
N ILE A 34 24.71 -4.25 61.68
CA ILE A 34 24.48 -4.21 60.23
C ILE A 34 25.48 -5.10 59.48
N ASP A 35 26.74 -5.11 59.90
CA ASP A 35 27.80 -5.90 59.29
C ASP A 35 27.52 -7.41 59.42
N TYR A 36 27.21 -7.87 60.64
CA TYR A 36 26.92 -9.28 60.90
C TYR A 36 25.57 -9.72 60.32
N LEU A 37 24.60 -8.81 60.22
CA LEU A 37 23.38 -9.06 59.47
C LEU A 37 23.69 -9.30 57.98
N GLY A 38 24.60 -8.52 57.40
CA GLY A 38 25.08 -8.72 56.03
C GLY A 38 25.78 -10.06 55.84
N ASP A 39 26.66 -10.44 56.77
CA ASP A 39 27.38 -11.73 56.73
C ASP A 39 26.41 -12.92 56.80
N PHE A 40 25.38 -12.84 57.65
CA PHE A 40 24.32 -13.84 57.69
C PHE A 40 23.63 -14.02 56.34
N PHE A 41 23.29 -12.92 55.66
CA PHE A 41 22.68 -12.99 54.32
C PHE A 41 23.63 -13.52 53.25
N PHE A 42 24.94 -13.27 53.34
CA PHE A 42 25.92 -13.83 52.42
C PHE A 42 26.12 -15.33 52.61
N LEU A 43 26.10 -15.81 53.86
CA LEU A 43 26.10 -17.25 54.15
C LEU A 43 24.82 -17.91 53.62
N LEU A 44 23.65 -17.31 53.84
CA LEU A 44 22.38 -17.81 53.31
C LEU A 44 22.39 -17.87 51.77
N ASP A 45 22.91 -16.83 51.11
CA ASP A 45 23.07 -16.77 49.66
C ASP A 45 23.94 -17.92 49.12
N LEU A 46 25.00 -18.30 49.84
CA LEU A 46 25.86 -19.43 49.48
C LEU A 46 25.06 -20.74 49.43
N PHE A 47 24.22 -21.00 50.44
CA PHE A 47 23.36 -22.19 50.48
C PHE A 47 22.30 -22.19 49.37
N ILE A 48 21.68 -21.04 49.11
CA ILE A 48 20.66 -20.90 48.07
C ILE A 48 21.27 -21.17 46.69
N ARG A 49 22.47 -20.66 46.40
CA ARG A 49 23.12 -20.81 45.09
C ARG A 49 23.52 -22.24 44.75
N CYS A 50 23.87 -23.05 45.75
CA CYS A 50 24.04 -24.50 45.57
C CYS A 50 22.74 -25.19 45.08
N ARG A 51 21.58 -24.53 45.21
CA ARG A 51 20.25 -25.00 44.80
C ARG A 51 19.63 -24.16 43.68
N VAL A 52 20.39 -23.31 42.98
CA VAL A 52 19.90 -22.57 41.81
C VAL A 52 20.07 -23.43 40.55
N PRO A 53 19.01 -23.65 39.75
CA PRO A 53 19.08 -24.47 38.54
C PRO A 53 19.83 -23.74 37.42
N PHE A 54 20.53 -24.50 36.59
CA PHE A 54 21.25 -23.99 35.42
C PHE A 54 20.65 -24.53 34.12
N LEU A 55 20.94 -23.86 33.01
CA LEU A 55 20.47 -24.22 31.68
C LEU A 55 21.54 -25.04 30.96
N GLU A 56 21.16 -26.24 30.52
CA GLU A 56 22.01 -27.13 29.72
C GLU A 56 21.17 -27.66 28.55
N GLY A 57 21.61 -27.39 27.31
CA GLY A 57 20.89 -27.82 26.10
C GLY A 57 19.48 -27.23 25.94
N GLY A 58 19.19 -26.07 26.54
CA GLY A 58 17.85 -25.45 26.52
C GLY A 58 16.89 -25.96 27.58
N PHE A 59 17.29 -26.94 28.40
CA PHE A 59 16.50 -27.46 29.51
C PHE A 59 17.06 -26.99 30.85
N GLN A 60 16.15 -26.78 31.81
CA GLN A 60 16.51 -26.40 33.17
C GLN A 60 16.81 -27.65 34.00
N VAL A 61 18.10 -27.88 34.33
CA VAL A 61 18.52 -29.01 35.16
C VAL A 61 18.21 -28.71 36.64
N ARG A 62 17.44 -29.59 37.29
CA ARG A 62 16.97 -29.43 38.69
C ARG A 62 17.56 -30.45 39.68
N ASP A 63 18.49 -31.30 39.25
CA ASP A 63 19.16 -32.24 40.14
C ASP A 63 20.11 -31.50 41.11
N SER A 64 19.82 -31.62 42.40
CA SER A 64 20.58 -30.96 43.48
C SER A 64 22.07 -31.30 43.48
N LYS A 65 22.47 -32.52 43.10
CA LYS A 65 23.89 -32.92 43.08
C LYS A 65 24.64 -32.26 41.91
N LEU A 66 24.01 -32.24 40.74
CA LEU A 66 24.58 -31.62 39.54
C LEU A 66 24.68 -30.10 39.70
N MET A 67 23.66 -29.47 40.30
CA MET A 67 23.66 -28.03 40.57
C MET A 67 24.78 -27.63 41.54
N ALA A 68 24.95 -28.36 42.64
CA ALA A 68 26.04 -28.10 43.59
C ALA A 68 27.42 -28.32 42.95
N LYS A 69 27.60 -29.37 42.14
CA LYS A 69 28.86 -29.63 41.42
C LYS A 69 29.18 -28.53 40.41
N HIS A 70 28.17 -28.05 39.68
CA HIS A 70 28.30 -26.94 38.74
C HIS A 70 28.73 -25.64 39.45
N TYR A 71 28.09 -25.32 40.58
CA TYR A 71 28.47 -24.15 41.38
C TYR A 71 29.87 -24.27 41.99
N ALA A 72 30.25 -25.47 42.45
CA ALA A 72 31.56 -25.74 43.06
C ALA A 72 32.74 -25.53 42.10
N HIS A 73 32.58 -25.84 40.81
CA HIS A 73 33.62 -25.60 39.79
C HIS A 73 33.73 -24.14 39.35
N GLY A 74 32.78 -23.28 39.72
CA GLY A 74 32.74 -21.88 39.33
C GLY A 74 32.97 -20.93 40.51
N TRP A 75 31.87 -20.48 41.12
CA TRP A 75 31.85 -19.31 42.01
C TRP A 75 31.93 -19.62 43.51
N LEU A 76 31.94 -20.90 43.90
CA LEU A 76 31.93 -21.30 45.31
C LEU A 76 33.09 -20.71 46.13
N ILE A 77 34.31 -20.75 45.60
CA ILE A 77 35.52 -20.30 46.33
C ILE A 77 35.50 -18.79 46.63
N PRO A 78 35.35 -17.88 45.65
CA PRO A 78 35.30 -16.45 45.93
C PRO A 78 34.08 -16.06 46.78
N ASP A 79 32.95 -16.76 46.60
CA ASP A 79 31.74 -16.51 47.39
C ASP A 79 31.94 -16.94 48.85
N ALA A 80 32.60 -18.07 49.11
CA ALA A 80 32.92 -18.52 50.45
C ALA A 80 33.90 -17.55 51.15
N ILE A 81 35.00 -17.17 50.51
CA ILE A 81 35.98 -16.23 51.06
C ILE A 81 35.32 -14.88 51.38
N GLY A 82 34.44 -14.38 50.50
CA GLY A 82 33.74 -13.12 50.71
C GLY A 82 32.59 -13.16 51.74
N SER A 83 32.28 -14.32 52.33
CA SER A 83 31.16 -14.50 53.30
C SER A 83 31.59 -14.86 54.69
N ILE A 84 32.82 -15.36 54.86
CA ILE A 84 33.32 -15.79 56.16
C ILE A 84 33.73 -14.53 56.94
N PRO A 85 33.20 -14.31 58.16
CA PRO A 85 33.53 -13.15 59.00
C PRO A 85 34.92 -13.32 59.66
N PHE A 86 35.99 -13.21 58.86
CA PHE A 86 37.37 -13.37 59.34
C PHE A 86 37.76 -12.36 60.42
N ASP A 87 37.07 -11.22 60.51
CA ASP A 87 37.28 -10.19 61.52
C ASP A 87 36.94 -10.68 62.95
N LEU A 88 36.08 -11.69 63.11
CA LEU A 88 35.81 -12.31 64.41
C LEU A 88 37.01 -13.08 64.97
N ILE A 89 37.90 -13.58 64.09
CA ILE A 89 39.06 -14.39 64.50
C ILE A 89 40.11 -13.53 65.22
N ILE A 90 40.21 -12.26 64.84
CA ILE A 90 41.23 -11.33 65.38
C ILE A 90 40.56 -10.11 66.03
N TRP A 91 39.42 -10.29 66.69
CA TRP A 91 38.62 -9.20 67.29
C TRP A 91 39.41 -8.29 68.25
N ASN A 92 40.39 -8.85 68.97
CA ASN A 92 41.21 -8.11 69.92
C ASN A 92 42.39 -7.33 69.29
N SER A 93 42.55 -7.36 67.96
CA SER A 93 43.60 -6.60 67.29
C SER A 93 43.10 -5.24 66.81
N GLN A 94 43.95 -4.22 66.92
CA GLN A 94 43.73 -2.91 66.31
C GLN A 94 43.63 -2.97 64.77
N THR A 95 43.93 -4.10 64.12
CA THR A 95 43.91 -4.27 62.66
C THR A 95 42.78 -5.17 62.14
N HIS A 96 41.83 -5.57 62.99
CA HIS A 96 40.77 -6.53 62.64
C HIS A 96 39.90 -6.07 61.45
N TYR A 97 39.81 -4.75 61.20
CA TYR A 97 39.06 -4.18 60.08
C TYR A 97 39.67 -4.48 58.71
N ILE A 98 40.97 -4.77 58.60
CA ILE A 98 41.64 -5.06 57.31
C ILE A 98 41.10 -6.35 56.68
N LEU A 99 40.79 -7.35 57.50
CA LEU A 99 40.22 -8.62 57.06
C LEU A 99 38.84 -8.46 56.40
N ARG A 100 38.19 -7.31 56.60
CA ARG A 100 36.91 -7.01 55.96
C ARG A 100 37.05 -6.70 54.47
N LEU A 101 38.27 -6.44 53.96
CA LEU A 101 38.55 -6.32 52.53
C LEU A 101 38.16 -7.56 51.73
N PHE A 102 38.18 -8.76 52.34
CA PHE A 102 37.72 -9.98 51.67
C PHE A 102 36.25 -9.91 51.24
N ARG A 103 35.41 -9.09 51.90
CA ARG A 103 34.01 -8.88 51.49
C ARG A 103 33.89 -8.24 50.10
N LEU A 104 34.92 -7.54 49.62
CA LEU A 104 34.95 -6.97 48.27
C LEU A 104 35.02 -8.05 47.17
N MET A 105 35.37 -9.31 47.51
CA MET A 105 35.26 -10.44 46.58
C MET A 105 33.83 -10.69 46.09
N ARG A 106 32.81 -10.13 46.77
CA ARG A 106 31.40 -10.21 46.37
C ARG A 106 30.99 -9.14 45.34
N ILE A 107 31.84 -8.16 44.97
CA ILE A 107 31.53 -7.14 43.95
C ILE A 107 31.05 -7.71 42.59
N PRO A 108 31.56 -8.85 42.07
CA PRO A 108 31.06 -9.45 40.84
C PRO A 108 29.56 -9.77 40.85
N HIS A 109 28.95 -9.95 42.03
CA HIS A 109 27.50 -10.13 42.15
C HIS A 109 26.72 -8.85 41.84
N ALA A 110 27.21 -7.70 42.32
CA ALA A 110 26.63 -6.41 41.97
C ALA A 110 26.74 -6.17 40.46
N TYR A 111 27.90 -6.46 39.86
CA TYR A 111 28.09 -6.37 38.41
C TYR A 111 27.08 -7.22 37.63
N ARG A 112 26.92 -8.51 37.99
CA ARG A 112 25.94 -9.40 37.33
C ARG A 112 24.50 -8.91 37.48
N TYR A 113 24.14 -8.38 38.64
CA TYR A 113 22.80 -7.83 38.86
C TYR A 113 22.56 -6.61 37.98
N PHE A 114 23.47 -5.63 37.99
CA PHE A 114 23.34 -4.44 37.16
C PHE A 114 23.31 -4.79 35.68
N ASN A 115 24.12 -5.76 35.22
CA ASN A 115 24.09 -6.21 33.83
C ASN A 115 22.76 -6.86 33.44
N ARG A 116 22.14 -7.64 34.34
CA ARG A 116 20.79 -8.18 34.11
C ARG A 116 19.72 -7.09 34.11
N PHE A 117 19.81 -6.14 35.03
CA PHE A 117 18.88 -5.03 35.12
C PHE A 117 18.95 -4.14 33.88
N GLU A 118 20.16 -3.86 33.39
CA GLU A 118 20.46 -3.17 32.13
C GLU A 118 19.76 -3.87 30.95
N LEU A 119 19.96 -5.19 30.79
CA LEU A 119 19.36 -5.98 29.71
C LEU A 119 17.81 -5.97 29.70
N HIS A 120 17.18 -5.94 30.86
CA HIS A 120 15.71 -6.02 30.96
C HIS A 120 15.03 -4.64 31.06
N SER A 121 15.80 -3.56 31.13
CA SER A 121 15.25 -2.22 31.29
C SER A 121 14.83 -1.64 29.95
N ILE A 122 13.61 -1.12 29.90
CA ILE A 122 13.10 -0.31 28.77
C ILE A 122 13.89 1.00 28.64
N TYR A 123 14.52 1.44 29.74
CA TYR A 123 15.33 2.66 29.84
C TYR A 123 16.83 2.33 29.93
N GLU A 124 17.30 1.30 29.21
CA GLU A 124 18.68 0.82 29.21
C GLU A 124 19.73 1.95 29.14
N PRO A 125 19.64 2.94 28.23
CA PRO A 125 20.63 4.00 28.15
C PRO A 125 20.74 4.88 29.41
N TYR A 126 19.63 5.11 30.11
CA TYR A 126 19.63 5.87 31.37
C TYR A 126 20.20 5.05 32.53
N VAL A 127 19.98 3.73 32.51
CA VAL A 127 20.56 2.79 33.50
C VAL A 127 22.09 2.75 33.35
N VAL A 128 22.60 2.71 32.13
CA VAL A 128 24.05 2.76 31.84
C VAL A 128 24.64 4.07 32.35
N LEU A 129 24.00 5.21 32.06
CA LEU A 129 24.49 6.52 32.50
C LEU A 129 24.50 6.63 34.04
N ALA A 130 23.46 6.15 34.72
CA ALA A 130 23.40 6.14 36.18
C ALA A 130 24.48 5.24 36.81
N LYS A 131 24.75 4.08 36.21
CA LYS A 131 25.83 3.16 36.61
C LYS A 131 27.21 3.79 36.46
N VAL A 132 27.46 4.48 35.34
CA VAL A 132 28.72 5.19 35.07
C VAL A 132 28.91 6.37 36.03
N PHE A 133 27.85 7.14 36.29
CA PHE A 133 27.87 8.21 37.28
C PHE A 133 28.16 7.68 38.69
N GLY A 134 27.49 6.59 39.10
CA GLY A 134 27.74 5.91 40.37
C GLY A 134 29.18 5.38 40.48
N LEU A 135 29.74 4.83 39.38
CA LEU A 135 31.13 4.39 39.33
C LEU A 135 32.12 5.56 39.48
N ALA A 136 31.83 6.72 38.88
CA ALA A 136 32.64 7.93 39.03
C ALA A 136 32.67 8.41 40.50
N LEU A 137 31.50 8.48 41.15
CA LEU A 137 31.40 8.82 42.57
C LEU A 137 32.14 7.81 43.46
N TYR A 138 32.05 6.52 43.12
CA TYR A 138 32.75 5.47 43.84
C TYR A 138 34.28 5.60 43.73
N PHE A 139 34.81 5.97 42.55
CA PHE A 139 36.24 6.25 42.41
C PHE A 139 36.68 7.45 43.27
N ILE A 140 35.88 8.53 43.31
CA ILE A 140 36.14 9.68 44.19
C ILE A 140 36.17 9.26 45.66
N HIS A 141 35.24 8.39 46.06
CA HIS A 141 35.21 7.85 47.41
C HIS A 141 36.46 7.01 47.74
N LEU A 142 36.89 6.13 46.83
CA LEU A 142 38.09 5.31 47.02
C LEU A 142 39.37 6.15 47.12
N THR A 143 39.53 7.17 46.27
CA THR A 143 40.69 8.06 46.33
C THR A 143 40.70 8.91 47.59
N ALA A 144 39.53 9.38 48.05
CA ALA A 144 39.38 10.10 49.31
C ALA A 144 39.77 9.23 50.52
N CYS A 145 39.32 7.97 50.57
CA CYS A 145 39.67 7.05 51.65
C CYS A 145 41.16 6.66 51.61
N GLY A 146 41.72 6.45 50.41
CA GLY A 146 43.14 6.19 50.22
C GLY A 146 44.02 7.36 50.69
N TYR A 147 43.60 8.60 50.40
CA TYR A 147 44.27 9.82 50.89
C TYR A 147 44.32 9.87 52.42
N PHE A 148 43.20 9.64 53.11
CA PHE A 148 43.20 9.67 54.57
C PHE A 148 43.95 8.50 55.21
N CYS A 149 43.93 7.30 54.60
CA CYS A 149 44.79 6.19 55.03
C CYS A 149 46.29 6.60 55.02
N MET A 150 46.70 7.36 54.01
CA MET A 150 48.04 7.92 53.91
C MET A 150 48.30 9.03 54.94
N VAL A 151 47.33 9.89 55.24
CA VAL A 151 47.41 10.89 56.31
C VAL A 151 47.62 10.23 57.67
N HIS A 152 46.91 9.14 57.98
CA HIS A 152 47.10 8.39 59.23
C HIS A 152 48.46 7.70 59.30
N TYR A 153 49.01 7.24 58.16
CA TYR A 153 50.34 6.63 58.12
C TYR A 153 51.48 7.64 58.29
N GLN A 154 51.41 8.82 57.67
CA GLN A 154 52.46 9.84 57.74
C GLN A 154 52.29 10.84 58.88
N GLY A 155 51.07 11.02 59.38
CA GLY A 155 50.71 11.97 60.42
C GLY A 155 50.29 13.35 59.87
N PHE A 156 49.41 14.03 60.62
CA PHE A 156 48.94 15.37 60.29
C PHE A 156 50.07 16.41 60.35
N GLY A 157 50.09 17.36 59.41
CA GLY A 157 51.08 18.44 59.33
C GLY A 157 52.52 18.00 59.01
N SER A 158 52.75 16.72 58.71
CA SER A 158 54.08 16.17 58.43
C SER A 158 54.69 16.69 57.12
N THR A 159 53.86 16.95 56.12
CA THR A 159 54.24 17.52 54.82
C THR A 159 53.21 18.55 54.37
N PRO A 160 53.53 19.42 53.39
CA PRO A 160 52.56 20.35 52.82
C PRO A 160 51.33 19.66 52.20
N LEU A 161 51.45 18.40 51.76
CA LEU A 161 50.34 17.64 51.20
C LEU A 161 49.35 17.17 52.29
N MET A 162 49.84 16.96 53.51
CA MET A 162 48.99 16.51 54.62
C MET A 162 48.15 17.67 55.16
N PRO A 163 46.93 17.39 55.65
CA PRO A 163 46.14 18.38 56.36
C PRO A 163 46.91 18.93 57.57
N PRO A 164 46.68 20.19 57.95
CA PRO A 164 47.37 20.81 59.09
C PRO A 164 47.03 20.07 60.39
N VAL A 165 47.84 20.24 61.45
CA VAL A 165 47.68 19.47 62.71
C VAL A 165 46.30 19.70 63.35
N GLU A 166 45.73 20.89 63.20
CA GLU A 166 44.39 21.24 63.66
C GLU A 166 43.32 20.36 63.01
N ALA A 167 43.57 19.86 61.78
CA ALA A 167 42.66 18.99 61.06
C ALA A 167 42.43 17.66 61.77
N ALA A 168 43.35 17.22 62.63
CA ALA A 168 43.17 16.03 63.46
C ALA A 168 41.96 16.15 64.39
N HIS A 169 41.51 17.37 64.72
CA HIS A 169 40.38 17.62 65.62
C HIS A 169 39.06 17.90 64.89
N TRP A 170 39.07 18.10 63.56
CA TRP A 170 37.84 18.38 62.78
C TRP A 170 36.81 17.25 62.89
N PRO A 171 35.50 17.53 62.85
CA PRO A 171 34.50 16.47 62.81
C PRO A 171 34.70 15.56 61.58
N PHE A 172 34.24 14.31 61.67
CA PHE A 172 34.35 13.33 60.58
C PHE A 172 33.82 13.89 59.25
N ASP A 173 32.66 14.55 59.27
CA ASP A 173 32.02 15.11 58.08
C ASP A 173 32.93 16.10 57.35
N GLU A 174 33.63 16.96 58.11
CA GLU A 174 34.55 17.94 57.54
C GLU A 174 35.80 17.28 56.96
N GLN A 175 36.39 16.31 57.66
CA GLN A 175 37.53 15.56 57.15
C GLN A 175 37.18 14.80 55.86
N TYR A 176 36.03 14.13 55.85
CA TYR A 176 35.56 13.36 54.71
C TYR A 176 35.19 14.23 53.51
N LEU A 177 34.50 15.37 53.71
CA LEU A 177 34.19 16.31 52.63
C LEU A 177 35.46 16.90 52.00
N ARG A 178 36.46 17.24 52.82
CA ARG A 178 37.76 17.71 52.31
C ARG A 178 38.53 16.61 51.59
N ALA A 179 38.39 15.36 52.03
CA ALA A 179 38.94 14.19 51.33
C ALA A 179 38.30 13.99 49.94
N ILE A 180 36.97 14.07 49.86
CA ILE A 180 36.23 14.02 48.58
C ILE A 180 36.67 15.15 47.66
N TRP A 181 36.80 16.37 48.21
CA TRP A 181 37.28 17.52 47.45
C TRP A 181 38.67 17.24 46.86
N TRP A 182 39.61 16.74 47.67
CA TRP A 182 40.93 16.34 47.21
C TRP A 182 40.88 15.22 46.14
N GLY A 183 40.11 14.16 46.39
CA GLY A 183 39.94 13.03 45.46
C GLY A 183 39.32 13.45 44.12
N THR A 184 38.40 14.41 44.14
CA THR A 184 37.78 14.99 42.93
C THR A 184 38.81 15.72 42.08
N HIS A 185 39.72 16.50 42.67
CA HIS A 185 40.81 17.18 41.95
C HIS A 185 41.82 16.20 41.36
N VAL A 186 42.14 15.12 42.07
CA VAL A 186 43.03 14.06 41.56
C VAL A 186 42.42 13.34 40.35
N ILE A 187 41.12 13.08 40.38
CA ILE A 187 40.39 12.37 39.32
C ILE A 187 40.14 13.26 38.11
N THR A 188 39.69 14.49 38.33
CA THR A 188 39.35 15.42 37.23
C THR A 188 40.56 16.11 36.63
N ARG A 189 41.72 16.09 37.32
CA ARG A 189 42.93 16.87 36.96
C ARG A 189 42.63 18.34 36.71
N PHE A 190 41.62 18.87 37.39
CA PHE A 190 41.17 20.25 37.26
C PHE A 190 42.17 21.17 37.98
N ALA A 191 43.23 21.54 37.26
CA ALA A 191 44.26 22.54 37.63
C ALA A 191 44.88 22.38 39.03
N GLY A 192 46.00 21.65 39.12
CA GLY A 192 46.94 21.69 40.24
C GLY A 192 46.38 21.19 41.57
N THR A 193 46.86 20.06 42.07
CA THR A 193 46.70 19.77 43.50
C THR A 193 47.28 20.93 44.31
N VAL A 194 46.58 21.42 45.32
CA VAL A 194 47.01 22.61 46.09
C VAL A 194 48.43 22.48 46.63
N ASN A 195 48.88 21.25 46.90
CA ASN A 195 50.24 20.93 47.32
C ASN A 195 50.77 19.70 46.58
N ASP A 196 51.96 19.81 45.98
CA ASP A 196 52.64 18.72 45.30
C ASP A 196 53.29 17.73 46.28
N PRO A 197 53.37 16.42 45.95
CA PRO A 197 54.12 15.47 46.74
C PRO A 197 55.60 15.85 46.82
N LYS A 198 56.18 15.80 48.02
CA LYS A 198 57.58 16.15 48.29
C LYS A 198 58.42 14.94 48.69
N THR A 199 57.82 13.90 49.25
CA THR A 199 58.51 12.70 49.71
C THR A 199 58.44 11.57 48.68
N VAL A 200 59.45 10.70 48.68
CA VAL A 200 59.49 9.50 47.82
C VAL A 200 58.27 8.60 48.06
N LEU A 201 57.84 8.49 49.32
CA LEU A 201 56.65 7.71 49.70
C LEU A 201 55.36 8.32 49.11
N GLU A 202 55.21 9.65 49.17
CA GLU A 202 54.06 10.33 48.55
C GLU A 202 54.02 10.11 47.04
N MET A 203 55.16 10.26 46.36
CA MET A 203 55.25 10.03 44.92
C MET A 203 54.93 8.57 44.56
N ALA A 204 55.40 7.61 45.36
CA ALA A 204 55.17 6.17 45.13
C ALA A 204 53.71 5.74 45.31
N VAL A 205 52.93 6.41 46.17
CA VAL A 205 51.51 6.10 46.42
C VAL A 205 50.58 6.89 45.49
N ILE A 206 50.85 8.18 45.31
CA ILE A 206 49.97 9.07 44.54
C ILE A 206 50.10 8.81 43.04
N THR A 207 51.30 8.48 42.53
CA THR A 207 51.48 8.24 41.09
C THR A 207 50.63 7.06 40.59
N PRO A 208 50.64 5.87 41.21
CA PRO A 208 49.74 4.78 40.82
C PRO A 208 48.26 5.14 40.99
N MET A 209 47.88 5.83 42.09
CA MET A 209 46.50 6.25 42.31
C MET A 209 46.02 7.22 41.24
N ALA A 210 46.87 8.16 40.83
CA ALA A 210 46.56 9.15 39.82
C ALA A 210 46.54 8.55 38.40
N LEU A 211 47.35 7.52 38.11
CA LEU A 211 47.27 6.74 36.87
C LEU A 211 45.95 5.96 36.81
N PHE A 212 45.61 5.25 37.88
CA PHE A 212 44.34 4.51 37.98
C PHE A 212 43.13 5.44 37.80
N ALA A 213 43.15 6.60 38.45
CA ALA A 213 42.13 7.63 38.28
C ALA A 213 42.03 8.14 36.83
N PHE A 214 43.17 8.41 36.18
CA PHE A 214 43.21 8.88 34.79
C PHE A 214 42.64 7.86 33.79
N PHE A 215 43.03 6.60 33.90
CA PHE A 215 42.46 5.55 33.06
C PHE A 215 40.97 5.33 33.36
N GLY A 216 40.58 5.37 34.64
CA GLY A 216 39.18 5.26 35.06
C GLY A 216 38.28 6.34 34.45
N THR A 217 38.70 7.62 34.49
CA THR A 217 37.92 8.72 33.89
C THR A 217 37.87 8.64 32.37
N THR A 218 38.97 8.23 31.73
CA THR A 218 39.01 8.02 30.27
C THR A 218 38.01 6.95 29.84
N LEU A 219 37.92 5.83 30.59
CA LEU A 219 36.93 4.79 30.34
C LEU A 219 35.49 5.29 30.54
N ILE A 220 35.24 6.04 31.61
CA ILE A 220 33.94 6.65 31.88
C ILE A 220 33.50 7.57 30.74
N ILE A 221 34.39 8.46 30.28
CA ILE A 221 34.12 9.35 29.16
C ILE A 221 33.82 8.55 27.88
N GLY A 222 34.60 7.49 27.62
CA GLY A 222 34.37 6.60 26.48
C GLY A 222 32.96 5.98 26.48
N VAL A 223 32.55 5.40 27.61
CA VAL A 223 31.20 4.81 27.75
C VAL A 223 30.11 5.87 27.58
N VAL A 224 30.27 7.06 28.17
CA VAL A 224 29.28 8.15 28.02
C VAL A 224 29.12 8.55 26.55
N ILE A 225 30.23 8.70 25.80
CA ILE A 225 30.20 9.04 24.37
C ILE A 225 29.51 7.92 23.56
N GLU A 226 29.82 6.66 23.86
CA GLU A 226 29.22 5.50 23.18
C GLU A 226 27.71 5.43 23.42
N THR A 227 27.26 5.57 24.65
CA THR A 227 25.82 5.59 24.98
C THR A 227 25.12 6.77 24.30
N LEU A 228 25.71 7.98 24.35
CA LEU A 228 25.18 9.16 23.64
C LEU A 228 25.12 8.97 22.12
N SER A 229 26.00 8.14 21.55
CA SER A 229 25.98 7.84 20.12
C SER A 229 24.85 6.89 19.70
N HIS A 230 24.43 5.99 20.60
CA HIS A 230 23.26 5.13 20.40
C HIS A 230 21.96 5.92 20.56
N PHE A 231 21.94 6.92 21.44
CA PHE A 231 20.82 7.84 21.56
C PHE A 231 20.56 8.58 20.23
N GLY A 232 19.42 8.26 19.61
CA GLY A 232 19.02 8.90 18.36
C GLY A 232 19.75 8.34 17.13
N GLU A 233 20.28 7.11 17.17
CA GLU A 233 20.90 6.46 16.02
C GLU A 233 19.99 6.48 14.78
N GLN A 234 18.68 6.23 14.96
CA GLN A 234 17.70 6.29 13.86
C GLN A 234 17.56 7.70 13.27
N LYS A 235 17.51 8.71 14.12
CA LYS A 235 17.50 10.12 13.70
C LYS A 235 18.79 10.49 12.97
N LYS A 236 19.93 9.98 13.42
CA LYS A 236 21.23 10.16 12.78
C LYS A 236 21.25 9.51 11.39
N LYS A 237 20.79 8.26 11.25
CA LYS A 237 20.69 7.54 9.97
C LYS A 237 19.81 8.31 8.97
N PHE A 238 18.62 8.74 9.40
CA PHE A 238 17.72 9.53 8.56
C PHE A 238 18.32 10.89 8.16
N THR A 239 18.94 11.60 9.11
CA THR A 239 19.61 12.88 8.82
C THR A 239 20.73 12.70 7.80
N LEU A 240 21.52 11.63 7.91
CA LEU A 240 22.57 11.31 6.93
C LEU A 240 21.98 10.97 5.54
N GLN A 241 20.85 10.27 5.47
CA GLN A 241 20.16 9.99 4.21
C GLN A 241 19.68 11.29 3.54
N ILE A 242 19.05 12.19 4.29
CA ILE A 242 18.64 13.52 3.79
C ILE A 242 19.84 14.33 3.31
N LEU A 243 20.97 14.30 4.02
CA LEU A 243 22.19 15.00 3.60
C LEU A 243 22.75 14.45 2.28
N ARG A 244 22.77 13.12 2.11
CA ARG A 244 23.17 12.48 0.84
C ARG A 244 22.25 12.90 -0.30
N LEU A 245 20.95 12.92 -0.05
CA LEU A 245 19.94 13.35 -1.02
C LEU A 245 20.13 14.83 -1.41
N LYS A 246 20.31 15.72 -0.41
CA LYS A 246 20.59 17.15 -0.65
C LYS A 246 21.85 17.35 -1.50
N ASN A 247 22.92 16.62 -1.22
CA ASN A 247 24.14 16.66 -2.03
C ASN A 247 23.89 16.16 -3.46
N PHE A 248 23.18 15.05 -3.64
CA PHE A 248 22.81 14.54 -4.97
C PHE A 248 22.02 15.58 -5.77
N MET A 249 20.98 16.17 -5.17
CA MET A 249 20.15 17.19 -5.81
C MET A 249 20.93 18.44 -6.20
N LYS A 250 21.95 18.80 -5.39
CA LYS A 250 22.86 19.91 -5.68
C LYS A 250 23.80 19.57 -6.85
N THR A 251 24.44 18.40 -6.82
CA THR A 251 25.38 17.95 -7.86
C THR A 251 24.71 17.75 -9.22
N LYS A 252 23.46 17.27 -9.24
CA LYS A 252 22.67 17.08 -10.47
C LYS A 252 21.92 18.35 -10.91
N ASN A 253 22.04 19.44 -10.16
CA ASN A 253 21.40 20.73 -10.42
C ASN A 253 19.89 20.62 -10.71
N LEU A 254 19.15 19.90 -9.85
CA LEU A 254 17.71 19.70 -10.04
C LEU A 254 16.92 21.02 -9.88
N PRO A 255 15.75 21.16 -10.52
CA PRO A 255 14.87 22.31 -10.34
C PRO A 255 14.47 22.53 -8.86
N PRO A 256 14.27 23.79 -8.42
CA PRO A 256 13.92 24.10 -7.03
C PRO A 256 12.60 23.43 -6.60
N ASP A 257 11.62 23.34 -7.49
CA ASP A 257 10.32 22.73 -7.19
C ASP A 257 10.45 21.23 -6.91
N LEU A 258 11.23 20.52 -7.73
CA LEU A 258 11.49 19.10 -7.54
C LEU A 258 12.28 18.84 -6.24
N LYS A 259 13.24 19.71 -5.90
CA LYS A 259 13.98 19.63 -4.63
C LYS A 259 13.05 19.75 -3.43
N HIS A 260 12.14 20.72 -3.46
CA HIS A 260 11.18 20.95 -2.38
C HIS A 260 10.24 19.75 -2.22
N ARG A 261 9.66 19.26 -3.33
CA ARG A 261 8.78 18.08 -3.33
C ARG A 261 9.47 16.83 -2.78
N ILE A 262 10.72 16.58 -3.17
CA ILE A 262 11.53 15.47 -2.64
C ILE A 262 11.75 15.61 -1.13
N ILE A 263 12.11 16.80 -0.62
CA ILE A 263 12.33 17.00 0.82
C ILE A 263 11.04 16.79 1.60
N GLN A 264 9.92 17.37 1.14
CA GLN A 264 8.61 17.19 1.78
C GLN A 264 8.19 15.73 1.85
N TYR A 265 8.44 14.95 0.79
CA TYR A 265 8.22 13.51 0.77
C TYR A 265 8.97 12.78 1.88
N TYR A 266 10.28 13.01 2.02
CA TYR A 266 11.05 12.34 3.07
C TYR A 266 10.72 12.85 4.49
N GLU A 267 10.39 14.14 4.66
CA GLU A 267 9.92 14.66 5.95
C GLU A 267 8.61 14.00 6.37
N HIS A 268 7.69 13.78 5.42
CA HIS A 268 6.46 13.05 5.68
C HIS A 268 6.75 11.60 6.08
N ILE A 269 7.62 10.89 5.33
CA ILE A 269 8.06 9.53 5.70
C ILE A 269 8.63 9.49 7.11
N TRP A 270 9.47 10.46 7.51
CA TRP A 270 10.01 10.53 8.87
C TRP A 270 8.92 10.71 9.93
N SER A 271 7.93 11.57 9.68
CA SER A 271 6.82 11.78 10.62
C SER A 271 5.99 10.52 10.85
N ARG A 272 5.94 9.62 9.85
CA ARG A 272 5.15 8.38 9.88
C ARG A 272 5.96 7.18 10.40
N LYS A 273 7.17 6.94 9.87
CA LYS A 273 8.02 5.79 10.20
C LYS A 273 8.99 6.01 11.37
N GLN A 274 9.26 7.27 11.75
CA GLN A 274 10.27 7.65 12.76
C GLN A 274 11.65 6.99 12.57
N GLY A 275 12.03 6.65 11.33
CA GLY A 275 13.30 5.98 11.02
C GLY A 275 13.26 4.46 11.12
N GLY A 276 12.10 3.84 11.30
CA GLY A 276 11.92 2.40 11.18
C GLY A 276 12.07 1.93 9.73
N ASP A 277 12.86 0.88 9.53
CA ASP A 277 12.92 0.13 8.29
C ASP A 277 12.07 -1.14 8.47
N ASP A 278 10.77 -0.98 8.24
CA ASP A 278 9.78 -2.04 8.44
C ASP A 278 10.15 -3.30 7.64
N ASP A 279 10.76 -3.15 6.46
CA ASP A 279 11.15 -4.27 5.61
C ASP A 279 12.29 -5.09 6.22
N ILE A 280 13.31 -4.43 6.80
CA ILE A 280 14.39 -5.13 7.51
C ILE A 280 13.83 -5.90 8.72
N VAL A 281 12.94 -5.26 9.49
CA VAL A 281 12.33 -5.89 10.67
C VAL A 281 11.48 -7.09 10.24
N MET A 282 10.60 -6.92 9.25
CA MET A 282 9.74 -7.99 8.75
C MET A 282 10.54 -9.15 8.17
N ASN A 283 11.66 -8.88 7.48
CA ASN A 283 12.54 -9.92 6.94
C ASN A 283 13.35 -10.67 8.00
N SER A 284 13.61 -10.05 9.15
CA SER A 284 14.26 -10.72 10.30
C SER A 284 13.33 -11.67 11.05
N LEU A 285 12.01 -11.49 10.93
CA LEU A 285 11.03 -12.35 11.59
C LEU A 285 10.96 -13.74 10.92
N PRO A 286 10.91 -14.82 11.71
CA PRO A 286 10.52 -16.14 11.23
C PRO A 286 9.18 -16.08 10.49
N SER A 287 9.01 -16.94 9.48
CA SER A 287 7.84 -16.92 8.58
C SER A 287 6.49 -16.97 9.31
N MET A 288 6.41 -17.71 10.42
CA MET A 288 5.21 -17.80 11.26
C MET A 288 4.81 -16.44 11.86
N PHE A 289 5.75 -15.71 12.46
CA PHE A 289 5.47 -14.41 13.08
C PHE A 289 5.28 -13.31 12.05
N ARG A 290 6.04 -13.35 10.93
CA ARG A 290 5.88 -12.40 9.83
C ARG A 290 4.45 -12.39 9.31
N MET A 291 3.87 -13.57 9.11
CA MET A 291 2.50 -13.73 8.65
C MET A 291 1.48 -13.17 9.65
N GLU A 292 1.68 -13.42 10.94
CA GLU A 292 0.81 -12.92 12.01
C GLU A 292 0.86 -11.38 12.10
N VAL A 293 2.04 -10.79 11.98
CA VAL A 293 2.22 -9.33 11.96
C VAL A 293 1.61 -8.72 10.68
N CYS A 294 1.84 -9.30 9.50
CA CYS A 294 1.21 -8.85 8.25
C CYS A 294 -0.32 -8.88 8.36
N LEU A 295 -0.90 -9.94 8.95
CA LEU A 295 -2.33 -10.02 9.20
C LEU A 295 -2.83 -8.94 10.15
N HIS A 296 -2.09 -8.65 11.22
CA HIS A 296 -2.49 -7.62 12.18
C HIS A 296 -2.47 -6.21 11.55
N LEU A 297 -1.44 -5.91 10.76
CA LEU A 297 -1.28 -4.60 10.12
C LEU A 297 -2.24 -4.41 8.93
N ASN A 298 -2.47 -5.46 8.14
CA ASN A 298 -3.16 -5.35 6.85
C ASN A 298 -4.59 -5.92 6.90
N GLY A 299 -4.92 -6.76 7.89
CA GLY A 299 -6.17 -7.53 7.90
C GLY A 299 -7.42 -6.67 8.07
N GLU A 300 -7.41 -5.70 8.99
CA GLU A 300 -8.58 -4.86 9.25
C GLU A 300 -9.03 -4.08 8.02
N ILE A 301 -8.08 -3.56 7.23
CA ILE A 301 -8.42 -2.76 6.07
C ILE A 301 -8.95 -3.61 4.92
N LEU A 302 -8.40 -4.83 4.76
CA LEU A 302 -8.89 -5.78 3.77
C LEU A 302 -10.32 -6.23 4.06
N HIS A 303 -10.72 -6.32 5.33
CA HIS A 303 -12.12 -6.59 5.68
C HIS A 303 -13.06 -5.43 5.35
N LYS A 304 -12.58 -4.19 5.30
CA LYS A 304 -13.41 -3.04 4.90
C LYS A 304 -13.66 -2.99 3.40
N VAL A 305 -12.72 -3.49 2.59
CA VAL A 305 -12.83 -3.48 1.11
C VAL A 305 -14.06 -4.27 0.67
N PRO A 306 -15.05 -3.67 -0.05
CA PRO A 306 -16.29 -4.34 -0.42
C PRO A 306 -16.12 -5.67 -1.16
N LEU A 307 -15.06 -5.77 -1.97
CA LEU A 307 -14.70 -6.99 -2.71
C LEU A 307 -14.38 -8.18 -1.80
N PHE A 308 -13.92 -7.92 -0.56
CA PHE A 308 -13.33 -8.92 0.33
C PHE A 308 -14.18 -9.21 1.57
N GLN A 309 -15.30 -8.50 1.76
CA GLN A 309 -16.18 -8.66 2.93
C GLN A 309 -16.74 -10.09 3.08
N GLU A 310 -17.00 -10.79 1.97
CA GLU A 310 -17.48 -12.17 1.95
C GLU A 310 -16.38 -13.21 1.70
N SER A 311 -15.11 -12.81 1.78
CA SER A 311 -13.99 -13.71 1.49
C SER A 311 -13.61 -14.56 2.69
N SER A 312 -13.08 -15.76 2.41
CA SER A 312 -12.61 -16.65 3.48
C SER A 312 -11.41 -16.03 4.23
N PRO A 313 -11.23 -16.31 5.53
CA PRO A 313 -10.06 -15.83 6.28
C PRO A 313 -8.72 -16.26 5.66
N GLY A 314 -8.70 -17.45 5.02
CA GLY A 314 -7.53 -17.94 4.29
C GLY A 314 -7.19 -17.10 3.07
N PHE A 315 -8.20 -16.60 2.34
CA PHE A 315 -8.02 -15.69 1.22
C PHE A 315 -7.43 -14.35 1.70
N ILE A 316 -7.99 -13.75 2.75
CA ILE A 316 -7.49 -12.48 3.32
C ILE A 316 -6.04 -12.63 3.76
N LYS A 317 -5.70 -13.74 4.41
CA LYS A 317 -4.34 -14.05 4.85
C LYS A 317 -3.35 -14.13 3.69
N LEU A 318 -3.74 -14.81 2.61
CA LEU A 318 -2.87 -14.95 1.44
C LEU A 318 -2.70 -13.59 0.73
N VAL A 319 -3.77 -12.82 0.55
CA VAL A 319 -3.70 -11.46 0.00
C VAL A 319 -2.80 -10.58 0.86
N ALA A 320 -3.04 -10.50 2.17
CA ALA A 320 -2.27 -9.69 3.10
C ALA A 320 -0.76 -9.97 3.06
N SER A 321 -0.38 -11.21 2.77
CA SER A 321 1.02 -11.63 2.64
C SER A 321 1.72 -11.17 1.36
N GLN A 322 0.94 -10.74 0.35
CA GLN A 322 1.45 -10.27 -0.94
C GLN A 322 1.36 -8.75 -1.11
N LEU A 323 0.80 -8.04 -0.12
CA LEU A 323 0.66 -6.58 -0.18
C LEU A 323 1.96 -5.87 0.15
N THR A 324 2.29 -4.87 -0.65
CA THR A 324 3.40 -3.95 -0.38
C THR A 324 2.86 -2.56 -0.07
N PRO A 325 3.23 -1.93 1.07
CA PRO A 325 2.82 -0.57 1.37
C PRO A 325 3.58 0.44 0.52
N GLN A 326 2.87 1.40 -0.07
CA GLN A 326 3.41 2.54 -0.79
C GLN A 326 2.74 3.84 -0.33
N ILE A 327 3.46 4.95 -0.45
CA ILE A 327 3.00 6.29 -0.05
C ILE A 327 3.11 7.22 -1.25
N TYR A 328 2.03 7.94 -1.55
CA TYR A 328 1.98 8.94 -2.60
C TYR A 328 1.69 10.32 -2.03
N ALA A 329 2.40 11.33 -2.52
CA ALA A 329 2.19 12.73 -2.16
C ALA A 329 1.04 13.35 -2.98
N PRO A 330 0.41 14.43 -2.50
CA PRO A 330 -0.59 15.17 -3.27
C PRO A 330 -0.07 15.57 -4.66
N GLY A 331 -0.82 15.23 -5.70
CA GLY A 331 -0.48 15.47 -7.11
C GLY A 331 0.41 14.41 -7.75
N ASP A 332 0.84 13.38 -7.02
CA ASP A 332 1.56 12.24 -7.60
C ASP A 332 0.62 11.46 -8.54
N VAL A 333 1.15 11.08 -9.71
CA VAL A 333 0.49 10.17 -10.65
C VAL A 333 0.78 8.75 -10.18
N ILE A 334 -0.28 8.02 -9.79
CA ILE A 334 -0.19 6.63 -9.34
C ILE A 334 -0.30 5.68 -10.54
N MET A 335 -1.18 6.02 -11.48
CA MET A 335 -1.50 5.22 -12.67
C MET A 335 -1.84 6.17 -13.81
N GLU A 336 -1.37 5.87 -15.02
CA GLU A 336 -1.61 6.70 -16.20
C GLU A 336 -2.51 5.98 -17.22
N ALA A 337 -3.46 6.70 -17.80
CA ALA A 337 -4.33 6.16 -18.85
C ALA A 337 -3.52 5.75 -20.09
N ASP A 338 -4.01 4.76 -20.83
CA ASP A 338 -3.35 4.13 -21.98
C ASP A 338 -2.07 3.33 -21.69
N GLU A 339 -1.59 3.33 -20.45
CA GLU A 339 -0.47 2.48 -20.04
C GLU A 339 -0.95 1.09 -19.60
N THR A 340 -0.13 0.08 -19.84
CA THR A 340 -0.37 -1.26 -19.30
C THR A 340 0.12 -1.32 -17.86
N GLY A 341 -0.74 -1.74 -16.93
CA GLY A 341 -0.36 -1.94 -15.54
C GLY A 341 -0.36 -3.40 -15.11
N ASP A 342 0.52 -3.70 -14.15
CA ASP A 342 0.67 -4.99 -13.51
C ASP A 342 0.36 -4.96 -12.01
N GLU A 343 -0.38 -3.93 -11.57
CA GLU A 343 -0.62 -3.66 -10.16
C GLU A 343 -2.06 -3.17 -9.93
N MET A 344 -2.62 -3.57 -8.79
CA MET A 344 -3.85 -3.00 -8.25
C MET A 344 -3.60 -2.43 -6.86
N TYR A 345 -4.43 -1.48 -6.48
CA TYR A 345 -4.17 -0.57 -5.37
C TYR A 345 -5.36 -0.55 -4.41
N PHE A 346 -5.09 -0.64 -3.10
CA PHE A 346 -6.09 -0.51 -2.04
C PHE A 346 -5.77 0.74 -1.21
N ILE A 347 -6.71 1.68 -1.15
CA ILE A 347 -6.51 2.94 -0.44
C ILE A 347 -6.73 2.71 1.05
N THR A 348 -5.67 2.90 1.84
CA THR A 348 -5.74 2.74 3.29
C THR A 348 -6.03 4.05 4.01
N LYS A 349 -5.54 5.15 3.46
CA LYS A 349 -5.76 6.49 3.98
C LYS A 349 -5.56 7.49 2.84
N GLY A 350 -6.34 8.57 2.86
CA GLY A 350 -6.30 9.63 1.86
C GLY A 350 -7.33 9.45 0.74
N SER A 351 -7.22 10.29 -0.29
CA SER A 351 -8.10 10.25 -1.45
C SER A 351 -7.34 10.33 -2.78
N VAL A 352 -7.86 9.61 -3.77
CA VAL A 352 -7.29 9.48 -5.11
C VAL A 352 -8.34 9.88 -6.15
N ASN A 353 -7.98 10.80 -7.04
CA ASN A 353 -8.83 11.21 -8.15
C ASN A 353 -8.60 10.31 -9.36
N ILE A 354 -9.68 9.73 -9.89
CA ILE A 354 -9.70 9.03 -11.17
C ILE A 354 -10.02 10.06 -12.26
N ILE A 355 -9.11 10.19 -13.22
CA ILE A 355 -9.09 11.29 -14.19
C ILE A 355 -9.13 10.74 -15.61
N THR A 356 -9.91 11.37 -16.48
CA THR A 356 -9.92 11.09 -17.92
C THR A 356 -8.70 11.69 -18.62
N LYS A 357 -8.45 11.32 -19.88
CA LYS A 357 -7.40 11.95 -20.71
C LYS A 357 -7.56 13.46 -20.89
N ASN A 358 -8.78 13.97 -20.75
CA ASN A 358 -9.07 15.40 -20.86
C ASN A 358 -8.87 16.14 -19.53
N ASN A 359 -8.24 15.49 -18.54
CA ASN A 359 -8.00 16.02 -17.21
C ASN A 359 -9.27 16.29 -16.38
N GLU A 360 -10.37 15.59 -16.70
CA GLU A 360 -11.63 15.69 -15.96
C GLU A 360 -11.70 14.61 -14.88
N ILE A 361 -12.05 15.01 -13.66
CA ILE A 361 -12.21 14.10 -12.53
C ILE A 361 -13.53 13.35 -12.70
N VAL A 362 -13.44 12.04 -12.91
CA VAL A 362 -14.59 11.13 -13.02
C VAL A 362 -15.13 10.78 -11.65
N LYS A 363 -14.23 10.42 -10.73
CA LYS A 363 -14.57 9.99 -9.39
C LYS A 363 -13.39 10.18 -8.45
N THR A 364 -13.67 10.60 -7.22
CA THR A 364 -12.70 10.58 -6.12
C THR A 364 -12.91 9.30 -5.31
N LEU A 365 -11.85 8.52 -5.12
CA LEU A 365 -11.82 7.32 -4.32
C LEU A 365 -11.25 7.61 -2.94
N GLY A 366 -11.87 7.07 -1.89
CA GLY A 366 -11.48 7.26 -0.50
C GLY A 366 -10.97 5.99 0.18
N GLU A 367 -10.87 6.04 1.52
CA GLU A 367 -10.45 4.90 2.35
C GLU A 367 -11.30 3.66 2.08
N ALA A 368 -10.64 2.49 2.04
CA ALA A 368 -11.21 1.17 1.75
C ALA A 368 -11.79 0.97 0.34
N GLU A 369 -11.59 1.92 -0.57
CA GLU A 369 -11.80 1.70 -2.01
C GLU A 369 -10.51 1.19 -2.70
N PHE A 370 -10.67 0.64 -3.91
CA PHE A 370 -9.59 0.06 -4.69
C PHE A 370 -9.72 0.40 -6.18
N PHE A 371 -8.58 0.37 -6.89
CA PHE A 371 -8.48 0.65 -8.32
C PHE A 371 -7.32 -0.12 -8.98
N GLY A 372 -7.23 -0.04 -10.31
CA GLY A 372 -6.18 -0.70 -11.10
C GLY A 372 -6.46 -2.17 -11.44
N GLU A 373 -7.53 -2.76 -10.91
CA GLU A 373 -7.87 -4.18 -11.10
C GLU A 373 -8.13 -4.55 -12.58
N THR A 374 -8.61 -3.57 -13.36
CA THR A 374 -8.99 -3.79 -14.75
C THR A 374 -7.84 -4.31 -15.61
N ALA A 375 -6.64 -3.72 -15.48
CA ALA A 375 -5.48 -4.10 -16.29
C ALA A 375 -4.90 -5.47 -15.90
N LEU A 376 -5.17 -5.93 -14.67
CA LEU A 376 -4.74 -7.24 -14.18
C LEU A 376 -5.62 -8.39 -14.68
N LEU A 377 -6.92 -8.12 -14.86
CA LEU A 377 -7.93 -9.15 -15.14
C LEU A 377 -8.33 -9.18 -16.61
N ILE A 378 -8.19 -8.04 -17.29
CA ILE A 378 -8.52 -7.85 -18.70
C ILE A 378 -7.27 -7.29 -19.36
N ASP A 379 -6.63 -8.08 -20.21
CA ASP A 379 -5.43 -7.64 -20.93
C ASP A 379 -5.77 -6.40 -21.76
N GLY A 380 -5.16 -5.27 -21.41
CA GLY A 380 -5.41 -3.98 -22.04
C GLY A 380 -4.87 -2.82 -21.20
N PRO A 381 -4.77 -1.63 -21.80
CA PRO A 381 -4.28 -0.45 -21.09
C PRO A 381 -5.32 0.11 -20.12
N HIS A 382 -4.86 0.91 -19.15
CA HIS A 382 -5.74 1.58 -18.19
C HIS A 382 -6.69 2.56 -18.89
N PRO A 383 -7.99 2.51 -18.60
CA PRO A 383 -8.96 3.44 -19.20
C PRO A 383 -8.88 4.86 -18.61
N PHE A 384 -8.28 5.02 -17.43
CA PHE A 384 -8.22 6.27 -16.66
C PHE A 384 -6.86 6.41 -15.98
N SER A 385 -6.48 7.66 -15.66
CA SER A 385 -5.36 7.95 -14.78
C SER A 385 -5.85 8.02 -13.33
N ALA A 386 -4.97 7.76 -12.37
CA ALA A 386 -5.25 7.90 -10.94
C ALA A 386 -4.19 8.81 -10.31
N HIS A 387 -4.59 9.96 -9.78
CA HIS A 387 -3.70 10.92 -9.12
C HIS A 387 -4.06 11.07 -7.65
N ALA A 388 -3.05 11.11 -6.79
CA ALA A 388 -3.26 11.37 -5.37
C ALA A 388 -3.79 12.79 -5.14
N GLU A 389 -4.94 12.94 -4.49
CA GLU A 389 -5.48 14.24 -4.10
C GLU A 389 -4.85 14.71 -2.78
N THR A 390 -4.74 13.80 -1.81
CA THR A 390 -4.06 14.02 -0.54
C THR A 390 -2.83 13.12 -0.43
N TRP A 391 -2.14 13.16 0.71
CA TRP A 391 -1.23 12.08 1.09
C TRP A 391 -2.01 10.78 1.12
N CYS A 392 -1.56 9.80 0.34
CA CYS A 392 -2.23 8.51 0.22
C CYS A 392 -1.32 7.40 0.72
N ASP A 393 -1.82 6.64 1.69
CA ASP A 393 -1.21 5.37 2.10
C ASP A 393 -1.94 4.27 1.31
N VAL A 394 -1.22 3.51 0.49
CA VAL A 394 -1.81 2.56 -0.47
C VAL A 394 -1.13 1.20 -0.33
N PHE A 395 -1.89 0.13 -0.30
CA PHE A 395 -1.35 -1.21 -0.49
C PHE A 395 -1.40 -1.61 -1.96
N VAL A 396 -0.29 -2.14 -2.45
CA VAL A 396 -0.14 -2.58 -3.83
C VAL A 396 -0.12 -4.11 -3.89
N LEU A 397 -0.90 -4.67 -4.79
CA LEU A 397 -0.89 -6.09 -5.13
C LEU A 397 -0.51 -6.25 -6.60
N ASN A 398 0.60 -6.92 -6.87
CA ASN A 398 1.08 -7.14 -8.23
C ASN A 398 0.38 -8.34 -8.92
N ARG A 399 0.53 -8.43 -10.26
CA ARG A 399 -0.04 -9.50 -11.09
C ARG A 399 0.36 -10.90 -10.61
N GLN A 400 1.62 -11.09 -10.20
CA GLN A 400 2.13 -12.38 -9.73
C GLN A 400 1.44 -12.82 -8.43
N GLY A 401 1.38 -11.93 -7.44
CA GLY A 401 0.71 -12.15 -6.17
C GLY A 401 -0.78 -12.41 -6.36
N LEU A 402 -1.45 -11.63 -7.20
CA LEU A 402 -2.86 -11.84 -7.53
C LEU A 402 -3.07 -13.20 -8.21
N THR A 403 -2.23 -13.59 -9.17
CA THR A 403 -2.32 -14.89 -9.86
C THR A 403 -2.21 -16.05 -8.86
N ILE A 404 -1.27 -15.98 -7.91
CA ILE A 404 -1.11 -16.99 -6.86
C ILE A 404 -2.38 -17.07 -5.99
N VAL A 405 -2.93 -15.92 -5.58
CA VAL A 405 -4.15 -15.86 -4.78
C VAL A 405 -5.33 -16.48 -5.53
N LEU A 406 -5.57 -16.04 -6.77
CA LEU A 406 -6.72 -16.46 -7.56
C LEU A 406 -6.65 -17.94 -7.96
N HIS A 407 -5.45 -18.49 -8.15
CA HIS A 407 -5.28 -19.93 -8.39
C HIS A 407 -5.78 -20.79 -7.22
N HIS A 408 -5.62 -20.32 -5.98
CA HIS A 408 -6.09 -21.05 -4.78
C HIS A 408 -7.57 -20.79 -4.44
N PHE A 409 -8.16 -19.70 -4.98
CA PHE A 409 -9.52 -19.27 -4.68
C PHE A 409 -10.31 -18.93 -5.96
N PRO A 410 -10.71 -19.93 -6.76
CA PRO A 410 -11.35 -19.72 -8.07
C PRO A 410 -12.69 -18.99 -7.98
N ASP A 411 -13.49 -19.22 -6.93
CA ASP A 411 -14.77 -18.52 -6.74
C ASP A 411 -14.60 -17.01 -6.61
N GLN A 412 -13.52 -16.57 -5.94
CA GLN A 412 -13.18 -15.16 -5.79
C GLN A 412 -12.63 -14.57 -7.09
N ALA A 413 -11.92 -15.38 -7.88
CA ALA A 413 -11.48 -14.97 -9.22
C ALA A 413 -12.67 -14.64 -10.12
N GLU A 414 -13.74 -15.44 -10.08
CA GLU A 414 -14.95 -15.18 -10.85
C GLU A 414 -15.66 -13.89 -10.41
N LYS A 415 -15.81 -13.67 -9.08
CA LYS A 415 -16.38 -12.43 -8.54
C LYS A 415 -15.59 -11.20 -8.99
N LEU A 416 -14.26 -11.25 -8.85
CA LEU A 416 -13.37 -10.16 -9.21
C LEU A 416 -13.38 -9.88 -10.73
N LYS A 417 -13.41 -10.93 -11.55
CA LYS A 417 -13.51 -10.81 -13.01
C LYS A 417 -14.82 -10.13 -13.44
N LYS A 418 -15.96 -10.48 -12.84
CA LYS A 418 -17.26 -9.83 -13.11
C LYS A 418 -17.23 -8.34 -12.82
N VAL A 419 -16.61 -7.93 -11.71
CA VAL A 419 -16.44 -6.51 -11.35
C VAL A 419 -15.62 -5.76 -12.40
N ALA A 420 -14.50 -6.35 -12.85
CA ALA A 420 -13.65 -5.76 -13.87
C ALA A 420 -14.35 -5.66 -15.23
N GLU A 421 -15.04 -6.73 -15.67
CA GLU A 421 -15.80 -6.75 -16.91
C GLU A 421 -16.92 -5.70 -16.90
N PHE A 422 -17.62 -5.55 -15.78
CA PHE A 422 -18.64 -4.51 -15.61
C PHE A 422 -18.07 -3.09 -15.75
N ARG A 423 -16.94 -2.79 -15.10
CA ARG A 423 -16.27 -1.47 -15.19
C ARG A 423 -15.78 -1.17 -16.60
N VAL A 424 -15.20 -2.14 -17.30
CA VAL A 424 -14.81 -1.98 -18.72
C VAL A 424 -16.03 -1.75 -19.61
N SER A 425 -17.11 -2.47 -19.34
CA SER A 425 -18.37 -2.35 -20.10
C SER A 425 -18.95 -0.94 -19.98
N LEU A 426 -18.98 -0.38 -18.77
CA LEU A 426 -19.39 1.02 -18.54
C LEU A 426 -18.48 2.02 -19.26
N HIS A 427 -17.16 1.79 -19.24
CA HIS A 427 -16.22 2.67 -19.95
C HIS A 427 -16.43 2.62 -21.47
N LEU A 428 -16.61 1.43 -22.05
CA LEU A 428 -16.92 1.27 -23.47
C LEU A 428 -18.24 1.95 -23.82
N LEU A 429 -19.28 1.73 -23.01
CA LEU A 429 -20.58 2.37 -23.18
C LEU A 429 -20.46 3.90 -23.18
N SER A 430 -19.77 4.48 -22.19
CA SER A 430 -19.53 5.93 -22.11
C SER A 430 -18.81 6.45 -23.36
N LYS A 431 -17.76 5.75 -23.83
CA LYS A 431 -17.01 6.14 -25.03
C LYS A 431 -17.86 6.08 -26.32
N ILE A 432 -18.73 5.08 -26.44
CA ILE A 432 -19.54 4.86 -27.64
C ILE A 432 -20.74 5.81 -27.63
N ILE A 433 -21.43 6.00 -26.50
CA ILE A 433 -22.51 6.99 -26.34
C ILE A 433 -22.06 8.39 -26.75
N LYS A 434 -20.85 8.82 -26.36
CA LYS A 434 -20.30 10.13 -26.77
C LYS A 434 -20.11 10.27 -28.29
N LYS A 435 -19.94 9.16 -29.01
CA LYS A 435 -19.72 9.14 -30.47
C LYS A 435 -21.01 8.92 -31.26
N GLU A 436 -21.97 8.19 -30.70
CA GLU A 436 -23.21 7.82 -31.37
C GLU A 436 -24.05 9.03 -31.77
N LEU A 437 -24.54 9.00 -33.01
CA LEU A 437 -25.29 10.10 -33.60
C LEU A 437 -26.59 10.39 -32.81
N PHE A 438 -27.23 9.33 -32.30
CA PHE A 438 -28.44 9.42 -31.49
C PHE A 438 -28.23 10.20 -30.18
N PHE A 439 -27.12 9.95 -29.48
CA PHE A 439 -26.86 10.53 -28.16
C PHE A 439 -26.15 11.90 -28.21
N LYS A 440 -25.61 12.31 -29.36
CA LYS A 440 -25.04 13.67 -29.57
C LYS A 440 -26.01 14.82 -29.33
N ILE A 441 -27.32 14.56 -29.27
CA ILE A 441 -28.34 15.57 -28.94
C ILE A 441 -28.23 16.01 -27.48
N PHE A 442 -27.73 15.13 -26.61
CA PHE A 442 -27.61 15.36 -25.19
C PHE A 442 -26.26 15.98 -24.86
N ASN A 443 -26.21 16.86 -23.84
CA ASN A 443 -24.94 17.35 -23.30
C ASN A 443 -24.22 16.23 -22.52
N GLU A 444 -22.94 16.43 -22.21
CA GLU A 444 -22.13 15.41 -21.53
C GLU A 444 -22.72 14.99 -20.17
N LYS A 445 -23.24 15.93 -19.38
CA LYS A 445 -23.90 15.62 -18.10
C LYS A 445 -25.09 14.67 -18.27
N THR A 446 -25.95 14.91 -19.26
CA THR A 446 -27.08 14.01 -19.54
C THR A 446 -26.60 12.68 -20.10
N GLN A 447 -25.55 12.65 -20.93
CA GLN A 447 -24.97 11.40 -21.44
C GLN A 447 -24.41 10.53 -20.30
N ASP A 448 -23.74 11.13 -19.31
CA ASP A 448 -23.22 10.41 -18.15
C ASP A 448 -24.36 9.83 -17.29
N LEU A 449 -25.43 10.61 -17.03
CA LEU A 449 -26.63 10.12 -16.36
C LEU A 449 -27.31 8.97 -17.12
N ILE A 450 -27.31 9.03 -18.46
CA ILE A 450 -27.82 7.96 -19.31
C ILE A 450 -26.97 6.69 -19.11
N VAL A 451 -25.64 6.79 -19.16
CA VAL A 451 -24.72 5.66 -18.93
C VAL A 451 -24.98 5.02 -17.56
N GLU A 452 -25.18 5.83 -16.52
CA GLU A 452 -25.48 5.35 -15.16
C GLU A 452 -26.84 4.63 -15.06
N ALA A 453 -27.80 4.99 -15.90
CA ALA A 453 -29.12 4.37 -15.92
C ALA A 453 -29.19 3.04 -16.71
N PHE A 454 -28.14 2.65 -17.42
CA PHE A 454 -28.09 1.34 -18.06
C PHE A 454 -28.03 0.23 -17.01
N LYS A 455 -29.00 -0.69 -17.10
CA LYS A 455 -29.03 -1.94 -16.33
C LYS A 455 -28.18 -2.98 -17.06
N THR A 456 -27.55 -3.90 -16.33
CA THR A 456 -26.75 -4.99 -16.92
C THR A 456 -27.32 -6.36 -16.58
N LYS A 457 -27.10 -7.33 -17.46
CA LYS A 457 -27.41 -8.75 -17.20
C LYS A 457 -26.46 -9.66 -17.95
N ASP A 458 -26.07 -10.71 -17.27
CA ASP A 458 -25.29 -11.81 -17.82
C ASP A 458 -26.24 -12.83 -18.45
N TYR A 459 -25.88 -13.28 -19.65
CA TYR A 459 -26.60 -14.28 -20.41
C TYR A 459 -25.65 -15.44 -20.72
N ALA A 460 -26.13 -16.66 -20.52
CA ALA A 460 -25.43 -17.88 -20.92
C ALA A 460 -25.66 -18.19 -22.40
N LYS A 461 -24.82 -19.05 -22.98
CA LYS A 461 -24.99 -19.52 -24.35
C LYS A 461 -26.38 -20.10 -24.59
N GLY A 462 -27.06 -19.60 -25.62
CA GLY A 462 -28.41 -20.02 -26.01
C GLY A 462 -29.54 -19.26 -25.32
N ASP A 463 -29.25 -18.45 -24.29
CA ASP A 463 -30.26 -17.62 -23.64
C ASP A 463 -30.87 -16.62 -24.62
N MET A 464 -32.17 -16.38 -24.44
CA MET A 464 -32.90 -15.40 -25.24
C MET A 464 -32.79 -14.02 -24.62
N VAL A 465 -32.22 -13.07 -25.38
CA VAL A 465 -32.12 -11.66 -24.99
C VAL A 465 -33.43 -10.93 -25.33
N ILE A 466 -33.97 -11.19 -26.53
CA ILE A 466 -35.29 -10.70 -26.97
C ILE A 466 -36.05 -11.89 -27.56
N ALA A 467 -37.24 -12.18 -27.07
CA ALA A 467 -38.14 -13.15 -27.68
C ALA A 467 -38.99 -12.49 -28.78
N THR A 468 -39.35 -13.22 -29.84
CA THR A 468 -40.36 -12.76 -30.82
C THR A 468 -41.66 -12.47 -30.08
N GLY A 469 -42.27 -11.30 -30.31
CA GLY A 469 -43.48 -10.91 -29.58
C GLY A 469 -43.23 -10.03 -28.35
N ALA A 470 -41.96 -9.81 -27.96
CA ALA A 470 -41.63 -9.01 -26.79
C ALA A 470 -41.95 -7.51 -26.98
N PRO A 471 -42.26 -6.78 -25.88
CA PRO A 471 -42.43 -5.34 -25.91
C PRO A 471 -41.13 -4.65 -26.32
N VAL A 472 -41.27 -3.54 -27.04
CA VAL A 472 -40.18 -2.84 -27.71
C VAL A 472 -39.83 -1.57 -26.93
N ASP A 473 -39.56 -1.70 -25.65
CA ASP A 473 -39.41 -0.59 -24.69
C ASP A 473 -37.98 -0.41 -24.16
N LYS A 474 -37.02 -1.17 -24.71
CA LYS A 474 -35.64 -1.23 -24.25
C LYS A 474 -34.67 -0.96 -25.39
N PHE A 475 -33.63 -0.20 -25.07
CA PHE A 475 -32.48 0.04 -25.94
C PHE A 475 -31.30 -0.73 -25.39
N TYR A 476 -30.69 -1.58 -26.20
CA TYR A 476 -29.70 -2.54 -25.75
C TYR A 476 -28.31 -2.25 -26.29
N PHE A 477 -27.30 -2.59 -25.51
CA PHE A 477 -25.88 -2.49 -25.83
C PHE A 477 -25.18 -3.81 -25.53
N VAL A 478 -24.42 -4.33 -26.49
CA VAL A 478 -23.61 -5.55 -26.30
C VAL A 478 -22.28 -5.16 -25.67
N ALA A 479 -22.17 -5.32 -24.36
CA ALA A 479 -20.96 -5.01 -23.62
C ALA A 479 -19.86 -6.06 -23.81
N SER A 480 -20.24 -7.33 -23.93
CA SER A 480 -19.34 -8.46 -24.17
C SER A 480 -20.11 -9.63 -24.80
N GLY A 481 -19.45 -10.43 -25.64
CA GLY A 481 -20.03 -11.59 -26.34
C GLY A 481 -20.63 -11.27 -27.71
N GLU A 482 -21.24 -12.29 -28.33
CA GLU A 482 -21.87 -12.21 -29.64
C GLU A 482 -23.34 -12.65 -29.58
N ILE A 483 -24.23 -11.87 -30.20
CA ILE A 483 -25.66 -12.13 -30.23
C ILE A 483 -26.13 -12.53 -31.63
N LYS A 484 -26.72 -13.72 -31.69
CA LYS A 484 -27.52 -14.35 -32.74
C LYS A 484 -28.78 -13.60 -33.14
N ILE A 485 -28.91 -13.03 -34.34
CA ILE A 485 -30.23 -12.62 -34.88
C ILE A 485 -30.92 -13.80 -35.59
N MET A 486 -32.14 -14.13 -35.14
CA MET A 486 -32.99 -15.15 -35.78
C MET A 486 -34.33 -14.54 -36.21
N ALA A 487 -34.59 -14.51 -37.52
CA ALA A 487 -35.87 -14.10 -38.09
C ALA A 487 -36.57 -15.32 -38.71
N LYS A 488 -37.76 -15.68 -38.20
CA LYS A 488 -38.59 -16.80 -38.71
C LYS A 488 -37.77 -18.08 -39.00
N ASP A 489 -36.99 -18.52 -38.02
CA ASP A 489 -36.16 -19.73 -38.04
C ASP A 489 -35.03 -19.79 -39.09
N LYS A 490 -34.65 -18.67 -39.71
CA LYS A 490 -33.42 -18.54 -40.50
C LYS A 490 -32.46 -17.54 -39.84
N SER A 491 -31.18 -17.91 -39.78
CA SER A 491 -30.12 -17.02 -39.26
C SER A 491 -29.84 -15.92 -40.26
N THR A 492 -29.97 -14.67 -39.83
CA THR A 492 -29.83 -13.52 -40.73
C THR A 492 -28.61 -12.66 -40.44
N ASP A 493 -28.11 -12.57 -39.19
CA ASP A 493 -26.93 -11.77 -38.87
C ASP A 493 -26.37 -11.97 -37.45
N PHE A 494 -25.22 -11.36 -37.15
CA PHE A 494 -24.58 -11.31 -35.83
C PHE A 494 -24.45 -9.88 -35.30
N ILE A 495 -24.62 -9.71 -33.99
CA ILE A 495 -24.36 -8.45 -33.29
C ILE A 495 -23.11 -8.64 -32.44
N GLU A 496 -22.08 -7.88 -32.76
CA GLU A 496 -20.77 -7.95 -32.11
C GLU A 496 -20.69 -7.06 -30.87
N ARG A 497 -19.61 -7.24 -30.10
CA ARG A 497 -19.28 -6.43 -28.93
C ARG A 497 -19.13 -4.96 -29.34
N GLY A 498 -19.72 -4.06 -28.55
CA GLY A 498 -19.69 -2.62 -28.77
C GLY A 498 -20.79 -2.10 -29.68
N SER A 499 -21.68 -2.97 -30.18
CA SER A 499 -22.82 -2.55 -30.99
C SER A 499 -24.07 -2.31 -30.14
N PHE A 500 -24.85 -1.31 -30.56
CA PHE A 500 -26.21 -1.10 -30.08
C PHE A 500 -27.21 -1.87 -30.93
N PHE A 501 -28.34 -2.24 -30.34
CA PHE A 501 -29.45 -2.84 -31.07
C PHE A 501 -30.80 -2.51 -30.43
N GLY A 502 -31.85 -2.63 -31.25
CA GLY A 502 -33.18 -2.18 -30.88
C GLY A 502 -33.38 -0.67 -31.09
N GLU A 503 -32.45 0.06 -31.71
CA GLU A 503 -32.52 1.51 -31.88
C GLU A 503 -33.76 1.96 -32.66
N ASN A 504 -33.96 1.39 -33.85
CA ASN A 504 -35.11 1.66 -34.71
C ASN A 504 -36.44 1.38 -34.00
N GLN A 505 -36.42 0.35 -33.17
CA GLN A 505 -37.53 -0.19 -32.42
C GLN A 505 -37.88 0.67 -31.21
N PHE A 506 -36.87 1.08 -30.45
CA PHE A 506 -36.93 2.02 -29.34
C PHE A 506 -37.40 3.40 -29.80
N THR A 507 -36.88 3.88 -30.94
CA THR A 507 -37.31 5.11 -31.60
C THR A 507 -38.79 5.05 -32.00
N MET A 508 -39.26 3.94 -32.57
CA MET A 508 -40.66 3.73 -32.93
C MET A 508 -41.59 3.70 -31.71
N SER A 509 -41.16 3.11 -30.60
CA SER A 509 -41.92 3.10 -29.35
C SER A 509 -41.99 4.47 -28.68
N LEU A 510 -40.89 5.25 -28.70
CA LEU A 510 -40.87 6.66 -28.31
C LEU A 510 -41.89 7.49 -29.12
N MET A 511 -42.02 7.21 -30.42
CA MET A 511 -43.03 7.85 -31.27
C MET A 511 -44.46 7.40 -30.95
N ASN A 512 -44.69 6.10 -30.71
CA ASN A 512 -46.02 5.57 -30.38
C ASN A 512 -46.54 6.09 -29.03
N LEU A 513 -45.64 6.34 -28.07
CA LEU A 513 -45.95 7.01 -26.80
C LEU A 513 -46.52 8.43 -27.01
N GLN A 514 -46.05 9.19 -28.00
CA GLN A 514 -46.66 10.49 -28.34
C GLN A 514 -48.05 10.35 -28.95
N GLN A 515 -48.29 9.29 -29.72
CA GLN A 515 -49.53 9.09 -30.48
C GLN A 515 -50.58 8.26 -29.74
N GLN A 516 -50.31 7.84 -28.49
CA GLN A 516 -51.14 6.92 -27.70
C GLN A 516 -51.53 5.65 -28.49
N ARG A 517 -50.57 5.08 -29.22
CA ARG A 517 -50.76 3.84 -30.00
C ARG A 517 -50.12 2.65 -29.30
N GLU A 518 -50.70 1.46 -29.46
CA GLU A 518 -50.10 0.21 -28.94
C GLU A 518 -48.73 -0.04 -29.60
N CYS A 519 -47.73 -0.36 -28.77
CA CYS A 519 -46.40 -0.74 -29.24
C CYS A 519 -46.47 -2.09 -29.98
N THR A 520 -46.01 -2.12 -31.23
CA THR A 520 -45.88 -3.37 -32.00
C THR A 520 -44.80 -4.25 -31.39
N SER A 521 -45.04 -5.56 -31.33
CA SER A 521 -44.09 -6.53 -30.78
C SER A 521 -42.88 -6.80 -31.69
N SER A 522 -41.75 -7.21 -31.11
CA SER A 522 -40.53 -7.57 -31.86
C SER A 522 -40.79 -8.63 -32.95
N SER A 523 -40.21 -8.44 -34.15
CA SER A 523 -40.37 -9.34 -35.31
C SER A 523 -39.29 -10.44 -35.40
N TYR A 524 -38.35 -10.45 -34.46
CA TYR A 524 -37.19 -11.36 -34.43
C TYR A 524 -36.88 -11.82 -33.01
N THR A 525 -36.18 -12.95 -32.90
CA THR A 525 -35.62 -13.47 -31.64
C THR A 525 -34.11 -13.26 -31.63
N LEU A 526 -33.57 -12.77 -30.52
CA LEU A 526 -32.14 -12.64 -30.29
C LEU A 526 -31.66 -13.67 -29.26
N ARG A 527 -30.62 -14.44 -29.60
CA ARG A 527 -30.01 -15.44 -28.71
C ARG A 527 -28.52 -15.26 -28.59
N VAL A 528 -27.99 -15.52 -27.41
CA VAL A 528 -26.54 -15.47 -27.19
C VAL A 528 -25.85 -16.65 -27.87
N GLN A 529 -24.80 -16.38 -28.65
CA GLN A 529 -24.00 -17.42 -29.30
C GLN A 529 -22.70 -17.72 -28.55
N SER A 530 -22.07 -16.69 -27.96
CA SER A 530 -20.88 -16.85 -27.14
C SER A 530 -21.17 -17.67 -25.87
N ASN A 531 -20.13 -18.21 -25.23
CA ASN A 531 -20.31 -18.98 -23.99
C ASN A 531 -20.98 -18.14 -22.89
N GLN A 532 -20.70 -16.84 -22.88
CA GLN A 532 -21.30 -15.85 -22.01
C GLN A 532 -21.40 -14.52 -22.78
N ALA A 533 -22.45 -13.74 -22.54
CA ALA A 533 -22.57 -12.38 -23.05
C ALA A 533 -23.10 -11.45 -21.94
N ILE A 534 -22.55 -10.24 -21.90
CA ILE A 534 -23.01 -9.17 -21.02
C ILE A 534 -23.79 -8.20 -21.89
N VAL A 535 -25.06 -8.00 -21.58
CA VAL A 535 -25.93 -7.08 -22.30
C VAL A 535 -26.42 -6.02 -21.34
N MET A 536 -26.21 -4.77 -21.72
CA MET A 536 -26.72 -3.62 -21.00
C MET A 536 -27.98 -3.11 -21.69
N TRP A 537 -28.93 -2.55 -20.94
CA TRP A 537 -30.11 -1.89 -21.51
C TRP A 537 -30.60 -0.71 -20.68
N ILE A 538 -31.23 0.23 -21.36
CA ILE A 538 -32.01 1.31 -20.75
C ILE A 538 -33.47 1.21 -21.22
N GLU A 539 -34.41 1.37 -20.29
CA GLU A 539 -35.84 1.40 -20.63
C GLU A 539 -36.26 2.81 -21.06
N ILE A 540 -37.23 2.93 -21.97
CA ILE A 540 -37.74 4.24 -22.43
C ILE A 540 -38.18 5.10 -21.24
N LYS A 541 -38.82 4.49 -20.23
CA LYS A 541 -39.29 5.19 -19.03
C LYS A 541 -38.13 5.83 -18.25
N ASP A 542 -37.01 5.12 -18.13
CA ASP A 542 -35.84 5.56 -17.36
C ASP A 542 -35.14 6.70 -18.11
N LEU A 543 -35.02 6.58 -19.44
CA LEU A 543 -34.54 7.66 -20.30
C LEU A 543 -35.44 8.91 -20.22
N MET A 544 -36.76 8.75 -20.31
CA MET A 544 -37.70 9.87 -20.24
C MET A 544 -37.67 10.56 -18.87
N GLN A 545 -37.48 9.81 -17.79
CA GLN A 545 -37.33 10.38 -16.44
C GLN A 545 -36.07 11.24 -16.31
N ILE A 546 -34.96 10.85 -16.94
CA ILE A 546 -33.74 11.69 -17.01
C ILE A 546 -34.03 12.95 -17.84
N LEU A 547 -34.69 12.79 -18.98
CA LEU A 547 -35.00 13.90 -19.89
C LEU A 547 -36.03 14.88 -19.32
N ASP A 548 -36.89 14.46 -18.38
CA ASP A 548 -37.79 15.34 -17.64
C ASP A 548 -37.02 16.40 -16.81
N GLN A 549 -35.77 16.12 -16.44
CA GLN A 549 -34.88 17.07 -15.77
C GLN A 549 -34.25 18.08 -16.75
N TYR A 550 -34.29 17.80 -18.06
CA TYR A 550 -33.68 18.60 -19.13
C TYR A 550 -34.69 18.85 -20.27
N PRO A 551 -35.71 19.69 -20.05
CA PRO A 551 -36.83 19.88 -20.98
C PRO A 551 -36.40 20.33 -22.38
N ASP A 552 -35.37 21.17 -22.51
CA ASP A 552 -34.84 21.63 -23.80
C ASP A 552 -34.30 20.47 -24.66
N GLN A 553 -33.61 19.52 -24.02
CA GLN A 553 -33.06 18.35 -24.70
C GLN A 553 -34.16 17.35 -25.04
N LYS A 554 -35.15 17.20 -24.16
CA LYS A 554 -36.35 16.41 -24.43
C LYS A 554 -37.08 16.95 -25.66
N GLU A 555 -37.31 18.27 -25.74
CA GLU A 555 -37.96 18.91 -26.88
C GLU A 555 -37.15 18.76 -28.18
N SER A 556 -35.82 18.91 -28.12
CA SER A 556 -34.92 18.69 -29.26
C SER A 556 -34.99 17.25 -29.78
N LEU A 557 -35.01 16.26 -28.89
CA LEU A 557 -35.22 14.85 -29.23
C LEU A 557 -36.59 14.64 -29.89
N MET A 558 -37.67 15.15 -29.29
CA MET A 558 -39.03 15.01 -29.85
C MET A 558 -39.17 15.69 -31.22
N THR A 559 -38.50 16.83 -31.42
CA THR A 559 -38.52 17.58 -32.69
C THR A 559 -37.81 16.79 -33.79
N LYS A 560 -36.62 16.24 -33.51
CA LYS A 560 -35.89 15.38 -34.47
C LYS A 560 -36.66 14.11 -34.82
N LEU A 561 -37.32 13.49 -33.84
CA LEU A 561 -38.18 12.33 -34.05
C LEU A 561 -39.37 12.67 -34.97
N ASN A 562 -40.01 13.83 -34.79
CA ASN A 562 -41.13 14.29 -35.62
C ASN A 562 -40.73 14.61 -37.07
N VAL A 563 -39.56 15.22 -37.30
CA VAL A 563 -39.03 15.49 -38.65
C VAL A 563 -38.80 14.19 -39.41
N ASN A 564 -38.26 13.16 -38.73
CA ASN A 564 -38.06 11.84 -39.31
C ASN A 564 -39.38 11.12 -39.71
N VAL A 565 -40.49 11.38 -39.01
CA VAL A 565 -41.83 10.84 -39.37
C VAL A 565 -42.38 11.44 -40.66
N SER A 566 -42.23 12.76 -40.83
CA SER A 566 -42.60 13.47 -42.06
C SER A 566 -41.82 12.93 -43.26
N LEU A 567 -40.50 12.76 -43.08
CA LEU A 567 -39.60 12.24 -44.11
C LEU A 567 -39.88 10.77 -44.44
N LYS A 568 -40.03 9.87 -43.45
CA LYS A 568 -40.32 8.44 -43.69
C LYS A 568 -41.67 8.22 -44.37
N LYS A 569 -42.72 8.99 -44.03
CA LYS A 569 -44.02 8.97 -44.74
C LYS A 569 -43.91 9.46 -46.19
N THR A 570 -43.03 10.43 -46.44
CA THR A 570 -42.82 10.99 -47.78
C THR A 570 -42.02 10.04 -48.67
N VAL A 571 -41.01 9.37 -48.11
CA VAL A 571 -40.21 8.34 -48.79
C VAL A 571 -41.05 7.09 -49.06
N SER A 572 -41.88 6.62 -48.12
CA SER A 572 -42.73 5.46 -48.36
C SER A 572 -43.77 5.72 -49.47
N ARG A 573 -44.32 6.95 -49.52
CA ARG A 573 -45.18 7.40 -50.63
C ARG A 573 -44.43 7.45 -51.97
N HIS A 574 -43.20 7.97 -52.00
CA HIS A 574 -42.38 8.00 -53.22
C HIS A 574 -42.00 6.59 -53.68
N LYS A 575 -41.63 5.69 -52.77
CA LYS A 575 -41.29 4.28 -53.05
C LYS A 575 -42.49 3.51 -53.62
N ALA A 576 -43.69 3.73 -53.07
CA ALA A 576 -44.92 3.16 -53.60
C ALA A 576 -45.25 3.69 -55.01
N LYS A 577 -45.05 4.99 -55.25
CA LYS A 577 -45.26 5.63 -56.56
C LYS A 577 -44.29 5.10 -57.62
N LEU A 578 -43.00 5.01 -57.28
CA LEU A 578 -41.95 4.41 -58.13
C LEU A 578 -42.22 2.94 -58.46
N ARG A 579 -42.63 2.12 -57.48
CA ARG A 579 -43.03 0.72 -57.75
C ARG A 579 -44.20 0.64 -58.72
N SER A 580 -45.22 1.50 -58.58
CA SER A 580 -46.35 1.50 -59.52
C SER A 580 -45.95 1.91 -60.94
N GLN A 581 -45.02 2.87 -61.08
CA GLN A 581 -44.53 3.34 -62.37
C GLN A 581 -43.65 2.29 -63.06
N VAL A 582 -42.78 1.61 -62.31
CA VAL A 582 -41.96 0.52 -62.82
C VAL A 582 -42.81 -0.68 -63.22
N SER A 583 -43.86 -1.02 -62.44
CA SER A 583 -44.84 -2.05 -62.81
C SER A 583 -45.57 -1.71 -64.10
N GLY A 584 -46.02 -0.46 -64.27
CA GLY A 584 -46.71 -0.03 -65.50
C GLY A 584 -45.82 -0.03 -66.75
N ILE A 585 -44.53 0.31 -66.60
CA ILE A 585 -43.54 0.19 -67.68
C ILE A 585 -43.29 -1.29 -68.03
N PHE A 586 -43.27 -2.17 -67.04
CA PHE A 586 -43.11 -3.60 -67.24
C PHE A 586 -44.29 -4.22 -68.00
N ASP A 587 -45.53 -3.82 -67.67
CA ASP A 587 -46.76 -4.24 -68.36
C ASP A 587 -46.78 -3.75 -69.83
N GLN A 588 -46.27 -2.54 -70.09
CA GLN A 588 -46.12 -2.02 -71.46
C GLN A 588 -45.06 -2.81 -72.26
N ILE A 589 -43.92 -3.14 -71.66
CA ILE A 589 -42.84 -3.89 -72.32
C ILE A 589 -43.26 -5.36 -72.59
N THR A 590 -43.99 -5.99 -71.67
CA THR A 590 -44.55 -7.33 -71.90
C THR A 590 -45.65 -7.33 -72.96
N SER A 591 -46.44 -6.27 -73.07
CA SER A 591 -47.42 -6.13 -74.17
C SER A 591 -46.76 -5.95 -75.55
N LEU A 592 -45.61 -5.27 -75.62
CA LEU A 592 -44.83 -5.07 -76.85
C LEU A 592 -44.11 -6.34 -77.31
N SER A 593 -43.55 -7.14 -76.39
CA SER A 593 -42.83 -8.39 -76.74
C SER A 593 -43.76 -9.49 -77.26
N LEU A 594 -45.02 -9.52 -76.83
CA LEU A 594 -46.04 -10.46 -77.30
C LEU A 594 -46.53 -10.17 -78.73
N SER A 595 -46.27 -8.96 -79.26
CA SER A 595 -46.68 -8.56 -80.62
C SER A 595 -45.69 -9.00 -81.72
N HIS A 596 -44.47 -9.40 -81.36
CA HIS A 596 -43.39 -9.73 -82.30
C HIS A 596 -43.10 -11.24 -82.49
N SER A 597 -43.79 -12.15 -81.79
CA SER A 597 -43.53 -13.60 -81.90
C SER A 597 -44.30 -14.32 -83.03
N SER A 598 -44.96 -13.61 -83.95
CA SER A 598 -45.78 -14.21 -85.01
C SER A 598 -45.31 -13.90 -86.44
N PHE A 599 -44.02 -14.09 -86.76
CA PHE A 599 -43.59 -14.16 -88.17
C PHE A 599 -42.47 -15.20 -88.43
N SER A 600 -42.93 -16.45 -88.56
CA SER A 600 -42.59 -17.42 -89.63
C SER A 600 -41.14 -17.62 -90.12
N THR A 601 -40.60 -18.77 -89.73
CA THR A 601 -39.72 -19.71 -90.46
C THR A 601 -39.90 -19.83 -91.99
N LYS A 602 -38.79 -19.86 -92.79
CA LYS A 602 -38.51 -20.86 -93.88
C LYS A 602 -37.19 -20.62 -94.67
N LYS A 603 -36.42 -21.73 -94.80
CA LYS A 603 -35.53 -22.21 -95.92
C LYS A 603 -34.12 -21.64 -96.24
N LYS A 604 -33.11 -22.51 -95.95
CA LYS A 604 -32.01 -23.13 -96.78
C LYS A 604 -30.97 -22.32 -97.60
N MET A 605 -29.69 -22.62 -97.26
CA MET A 605 -28.47 -22.92 -98.07
C MET A 605 -27.59 -21.83 -98.73
N ALA A 606 -26.27 -21.92 -98.39
CA ALA A 606 -25.03 -21.68 -99.18
C ALA A 606 -24.31 -20.30 -99.21
N ARG A 607 -23.13 -20.28 -98.54
CA ARG A 607 -21.85 -19.54 -98.74
C ARG A 607 -21.77 -17.99 -98.63
N PRO A 608 -20.59 -17.42 -98.27
CA PRO A 608 -20.50 -16.22 -97.44
C PRO A 608 -19.99 -14.96 -98.16
N ALA A 609 -20.47 -13.78 -97.76
CA ALA A 609 -19.71 -12.52 -97.79
C ALA A 609 -20.39 -11.38 -96.98
N ARG A 610 -19.60 -10.82 -96.03
CA ARG A 610 -19.60 -9.45 -95.45
C ARG A 610 -20.82 -8.90 -94.67
N LYS A 611 -20.68 -9.03 -93.33
CA LYS A 611 -20.73 -8.00 -92.27
C LYS A 611 -21.66 -6.78 -92.44
N GLU A 612 -22.71 -6.73 -91.62
CA GLU A 612 -22.96 -5.64 -90.66
C GLU A 612 -23.39 -6.27 -89.31
N PRO A 613 -22.99 -5.73 -88.15
CA PRO A 613 -23.25 -6.35 -86.86
C PRO A 613 -24.71 -6.13 -86.43
N ILE A 614 -25.47 -7.22 -86.33
CA ILE A 614 -26.67 -7.25 -85.49
C ILE A 614 -26.18 -7.15 -84.04
N VAL A 615 -26.39 -5.99 -83.41
CA VAL A 615 -26.13 -5.79 -81.98
C VAL A 615 -27.01 -6.77 -81.21
N PRO A 616 -26.47 -7.66 -80.36
CA PRO A 616 -27.31 -8.52 -79.54
C PRO A 616 -28.04 -7.65 -78.52
N VAL A 617 -29.37 -7.76 -78.51
CA VAL A 617 -30.21 -7.23 -77.44
C VAL A 617 -29.76 -7.90 -76.14
N LYS A 618 -29.15 -7.13 -75.23
CA LYS A 618 -28.76 -7.60 -73.91
C LYS A 618 -30.00 -8.15 -73.17
N PRO A 619 -29.91 -9.28 -72.45
CA PRO A 619 -31.07 -9.87 -71.81
C PRO A 619 -31.60 -8.93 -70.72
N VAL A 620 -32.93 -8.77 -70.67
CA VAL A 620 -33.69 -7.98 -69.69
C VAL A 620 -33.29 -8.29 -68.23
N SER A 621 -32.75 -9.48 -67.97
CA SER A 621 -32.23 -9.89 -66.66
C SER A 621 -31.07 -9.01 -66.15
N GLU A 622 -30.20 -8.50 -67.02
CA GLU A 622 -29.04 -7.66 -66.62
C GLU A 622 -29.49 -6.26 -66.13
N TRP A 623 -30.66 -5.80 -66.57
CA TRP A 623 -31.29 -4.57 -66.10
C TRP A 623 -32.03 -4.78 -64.78
N MET A 624 -32.59 -5.97 -64.56
CA MET A 624 -33.23 -6.34 -63.29
C MET A 624 -32.20 -6.43 -62.16
N THR A 625 -31.04 -7.04 -62.38
CA THR A 625 -29.97 -7.10 -61.37
C THR A 625 -29.44 -5.71 -61.04
N LYS A 626 -29.26 -4.83 -62.03
CA LYS A 626 -28.85 -3.44 -61.77
C LYS A 626 -29.90 -2.63 -61.02
N LEU A 627 -31.19 -2.88 -61.27
CA LEU A 627 -32.28 -2.25 -60.53
C LEU A 627 -32.38 -2.79 -59.08
N GLU A 628 -32.08 -4.07 -58.86
CA GLU A 628 -31.99 -4.67 -57.53
C GLU A 628 -30.77 -4.15 -56.76
N GLU A 629 -29.59 -4.07 -57.39
CA GLU A 629 -28.38 -3.45 -56.82
C GLU A 629 -28.59 -1.95 -56.51
N LEU A 630 -29.29 -1.21 -57.38
CA LEU A 630 -29.66 0.19 -57.15
C LEU A 630 -30.73 0.36 -56.05
N SER A 631 -31.61 -0.62 -55.90
CA SER A 631 -32.60 -0.69 -54.82
C SER A 631 -31.95 -1.00 -53.47
N GLU A 632 -30.92 -1.85 -53.45
CA GLU A 632 -30.12 -2.19 -52.27
C GLU A 632 -29.23 -1.02 -51.83
N SER A 633 -28.58 -0.32 -52.76
CA SER A 633 -27.81 0.90 -52.45
C SER A 633 -28.68 2.07 -51.95
N LEU A 634 -29.97 2.11 -52.32
CA LEU A 634 -30.95 3.02 -51.72
C LEU A 634 -31.38 2.60 -50.30
N HIS A 635 -31.10 1.36 -49.88
CA HIS A 635 -31.39 0.87 -48.54
C HIS A 635 -30.35 1.35 -47.50
N GLU A 636 -29.15 1.74 -47.96
CA GLU A 636 -28.00 2.17 -47.14
C GLU A 636 -27.92 3.70 -46.92
N LEU A 637 -28.74 4.51 -47.61
CA LEU A 637 -28.67 5.98 -47.49
C LEU A 637 -29.41 6.50 -46.25
N GLU A 638 -28.65 6.79 -45.20
CA GLU A 638 -29.09 7.59 -44.05
C GLU A 638 -29.25 9.08 -44.39
N SER A 639 -30.03 9.78 -43.56
CA SER A 639 -30.79 11.01 -43.82
C SER A 639 -30.06 12.29 -44.28
N GLU A 640 -28.73 12.31 -44.44
CA GLU A 640 -27.98 13.56 -44.63
C GLU A 640 -27.70 13.98 -46.08
N ASN A 641 -28.01 13.16 -47.09
CA ASN A 641 -27.85 13.54 -48.51
C ASN A 641 -29.12 13.36 -49.34
N TYR A 642 -30.25 13.83 -48.81
CA TYR A 642 -31.57 13.71 -49.44
C TYR A 642 -31.66 14.46 -50.79
N SER A 643 -31.01 15.61 -50.94
CA SER A 643 -30.95 16.34 -52.22
C SER A 643 -30.24 15.50 -53.28
N GLN A 644 -29.11 14.90 -52.93
CA GLN A 644 -28.34 14.01 -53.80
C GLN A 644 -29.13 12.76 -54.16
N ALA A 645 -29.80 12.11 -53.20
CA ALA A 645 -30.62 10.93 -53.47
C ALA A 645 -31.81 11.22 -54.40
N LEU A 646 -32.48 12.37 -54.23
CA LEU A 646 -33.61 12.81 -55.04
C LEU A 646 -33.18 13.24 -56.45
N GLU A 647 -32.02 13.89 -56.56
CA GLU A 647 -31.37 14.23 -57.82
C GLU A 647 -30.92 12.97 -58.58
N THR A 648 -30.41 11.96 -57.87
CA THR A 648 -30.01 10.67 -58.44
C THR A 648 -31.24 9.89 -58.92
N LEU A 649 -32.33 9.88 -58.14
CA LEU A 649 -33.60 9.28 -58.55
C LEU A 649 -34.22 9.99 -59.77
N MET A 650 -34.18 11.31 -59.83
CA MET A 650 -34.64 12.09 -61.00
C MET A 650 -33.77 11.85 -62.24
N GLN A 651 -32.45 11.76 -62.08
CA GLN A 651 -31.52 11.44 -63.16
C GLN A 651 -31.74 10.02 -63.69
N ILE A 652 -31.96 9.04 -62.80
CA ILE A 652 -32.29 7.66 -63.18
C ILE A 652 -33.63 7.60 -63.91
N GLN A 653 -34.65 8.31 -63.42
CA GLN A 653 -35.97 8.37 -64.05
C GLN A 653 -35.91 9.01 -65.44
N GLN A 654 -35.14 10.10 -65.61
CA GLN A 654 -34.87 10.70 -66.92
C GLN A 654 -34.06 9.78 -67.84
N HIS A 655 -33.06 9.06 -67.30
CA HIS A 655 -32.22 8.16 -68.11
C HIS A 655 -32.98 6.93 -68.59
N LEU A 656 -33.85 6.36 -67.76
CA LEU A 656 -34.75 5.25 -68.13
C LEU A 656 -35.80 5.70 -69.16
N PHE A 657 -36.40 6.88 -68.98
CA PHE A 657 -37.40 7.42 -69.91
C PHE A 657 -36.77 7.77 -71.27
N TYR A 658 -35.55 8.31 -71.30
CA TYR A 658 -34.82 8.65 -72.53
C TYR A 658 -34.33 7.41 -73.30
N LYS A 659 -33.95 6.32 -72.61
CA LYS A 659 -33.55 5.07 -73.28
C LYS A 659 -34.73 4.23 -73.76
N ALA A 660 -35.84 4.22 -73.02
CA ALA A 660 -37.07 3.51 -73.41
C ALA A 660 -37.83 4.17 -74.56
N THR A 661 -37.60 5.46 -74.84
CA THR A 661 -38.15 6.18 -76.00
C THR A 661 -37.23 6.17 -77.23
N LYS A 662 -35.97 5.73 -77.08
CA LYS A 662 -34.97 5.69 -78.15
C LYS A 662 -34.72 4.29 -78.72
N GLN A 663 -35.14 3.24 -77.99
CA GLN A 663 -35.37 1.88 -78.51
C GLN A 663 -36.83 1.74 -78.91
#